data_AF-A0AAU2WQ23-F1
#
_entry.id   AF-A0AAU2WQ23-F1
#
_cell.length_a   1.000
_cell.length_b   1.000
_cell.length_c   1.000
_cell.angle_alpha   90.00
_cell.angle_beta   90.00
_cell.angle_gamma   90.00
#
_symmetry.space_group_name_H-M   'P 1'
#
loop_
_entity.id
_entity.type
_entity.pdbx_description
1 polymer ?
#
loop_
_entity_poly.entity_id
_entity_poly.type
_entity_poly.pdbx_seq_one_letter_code
_entity_poly.pdbx_strand_id
1 'polypeptide(L)'
;MPDIEIDTSRLTAPSFTVPEAGTGPIDGSVTPPPPVTLPAPGTYHLKQGSAPASDVVFSVTADGTLDFDAALDGVAEGRGTRRLTLRGLPVHLDATALDHALKLEIGGLPLPADRPHDLVLLPCQQYRLSGGNGNLAFALPVTGSIQLDPDAAGFASASGNTLTIQGRTIRIDGTALSHDVEPTGLSGLSFHPRASVNELTVLPADGYGFYAGSSFVADLKFAVGRDGQVSVAPEFAGFATAAGDTLILRGRTIHVDGTALSGDVEPTGAGMSFLPRTSVHQLTVLPATGYGFYTGSGVVADLKFAVGRDGQVSVAPEFASFATAVGDTLVLTGCTIRVDGTALSHDLLPLGIARADEFLPRASVNELTLLPADGYGFQPGSGLVADLKFGVDPDGHVYVDFEFAGFASAVADTLVLHGYPVLIDATAADSDLVGLSNISASTPGPPPNRRGPREILYALLPARGYLPQTVNGVLRTGFDFERDGTVTFPYSAAGRYSVASPTAPTPSEQGQEVTLNALVRPTDADAGPPRGTVIFSLQQGPPLGTAEVDDQGRASITTSDLPLGDSVIAIDYAGGDAFVPASTTVPHHVNPRQGEPVGDAPLAEVLDWALLPTLALMADPHAVDGHVKLAQSLLNAAGAAAPTLVVDGNFGVLTQAAVHTFRAGPILTPGDDIDTPVWFALAVAAPFPLLEPGPRIPPMTGPPVAVVQRLLNQQGPEPPLDDDGKYGPETETAVQTFQMAHGLTVTGTVTPETWVALAGPPPTPTPSGPSGSRSMRLTFSYDSADWAQGGPVVRFVSREDLEMTAPLAADPDDSPHGRAGFWYELRDAAGRVLYRRGRHRPIAVLREVPGPEDDGGLVALPVDAPRGTFELIAPLLPEGASVVLFSSPPDPDRLDEPASEIFSLPVD
;
A
#
# COMPACT_ATOMS: atom_id res chain seq x y z
N MET A 1 42.67 25.85 25.09
CA MET A 1 41.73 26.39 24.08
C MET A 1 40.77 27.28 24.82
N PRO A 2 40.60 28.56 24.42
CA PRO A 2 39.62 29.41 25.07
C PRO A 2 38.22 28.97 24.64
N ASP A 3 37.40 28.59 25.62
CA ASP A 3 35.97 28.44 25.42
C ASP A 3 35.33 29.83 25.49
N ILE A 4 34.56 30.18 24.47
CA ILE A 4 33.79 31.42 24.42
C ILE A 4 32.31 31.11 24.34
N GLU A 5 31.48 31.85 25.07
CA GLU A 5 30.03 31.76 24.95
C GLU A 5 29.54 32.76 23.91
N ILE A 6 28.71 32.32 22.96
CA ILE A 6 28.17 33.21 21.92
C ILE A 6 26.64 33.24 22.06
N ASP A 7 26.13 34.38 22.49
CA ASP A 7 24.69 34.65 22.69
C ASP A 7 24.11 35.35 21.45
N THR A 8 23.23 34.67 20.74
CA THR A 8 22.48 35.17 19.57
C THR A 8 20.98 35.24 19.83
N SER A 9 20.55 35.15 21.09
CA SER A 9 19.13 35.10 21.49
C SER A 9 18.28 36.30 21.04
N ARG A 10 18.93 37.41 20.65
CA ARG A 10 18.28 38.63 20.17
C ARG A 10 18.10 38.67 18.65
N LEU A 11 18.74 37.78 17.90
CA LEU A 11 18.67 37.76 16.44
C LEU A 11 17.42 37.02 15.97
N THR A 12 16.84 37.44 14.85
CA THR A 12 15.70 36.75 14.23
C THR A 12 16.06 35.33 13.76
N ALA A 13 17.30 35.13 13.32
CA ALA A 13 17.83 33.79 13.01
C ALA A 13 19.03 33.50 13.94
N PRO A 14 18.83 32.79 15.07
CA PRO A 14 19.87 32.65 16.10
C PRO A 14 20.97 31.65 15.74
N SER A 15 20.78 30.82 14.71
CA SER A 15 21.76 29.82 14.32
C SER A 15 22.97 30.43 13.57
N PHE A 16 24.17 30.01 13.93
CA PHE A 16 25.42 30.46 13.34
C PHE A 16 26.46 29.33 13.20
N THR A 17 27.55 29.63 12.50
CA THR A 17 28.77 28.81 12.42
C THR A 17 30.00 29.67 12.61
N VAL A 18 31.10 29.08 13.09
CA VAL A 18 32.45 29.65 13.15
C VAL A 18 33.35 28.79 12.25
N PRO A 19 33.51 29.16 10.97
CA PRO A 19 34.18 28.31 9.97
C PRO A 19 35.61 27.93 10.35
N GLU A 20 36.39 28.85 10.93
CA GLU A 20 37.79 28.61 11.33
C GLU A 20 37.91 27.60 12.47
N ALA A 21 36.84 27.41 13.25
CA ALA A 21 36.76 26.41 14.30
C ALA A 21 36.14 25.08 13.82
N GLY A 22 35.77 24.99 12.53
CA GLY A 22 35.17 23.78 11.96
C GLY A 22 33.82 23.41 12.58
N THR A 23 33.10 24.37 13.18
CA THR A 23 31.85 24.09 13.86
C THR A 23 30.74 23.77 12.86
N GLY A 24 29.89 22.79 13.18
CA GLY A 24 28.55 22.70 12.60
C GLY A 24 27.66 23.88 13.02
N PRO A 25 26.41 23.94 12.54
CA PRO A 25 25.46 24.96 12.97
C PRO A 25 25.20 24.88 14.48
N ILE A 26 25.36 26.01 15.16
CA ILE A 26 25.14 26.17 16.61
C ILE A 26 23.96 27.11 16.81
N ASP A 27 23.06 26.77 17.73
CA ASP A 27 22.00 27.67 18.20
C ASP A 27 22.48 28.45 19.43
N GLY A 28 22.80 29.73 19.25
CA GLY A 28 23.24 30.61 20.33
C GLY A 28 22.11 31.23 21.15
N SER A 29 20.85 30.88 20.88
CA SER A 29 19.71 31.32 21.70
C SER A 29 19.46 30.45 22.93
N VAL A 30 20.11 29.27 22.99
CA VAL A 30 20.01 28.36 24.14
C VAL A 30 20.51 29.05 25.40
N THR A 31 19.84 28.83 26.53
CA THR A 31 20.19 29.46 27.82
C THR A 31 20.65 28.39 28.83
N PRO A 32 21.89 28.44 29.33
CA PRO A 32 22.96 29.38 28.95
C PRO A 32 23.49 29.10 27.52
N PRO A 33 24.07 30.12 26.84
CA PRO A 33 24.63 29.94 25.51
C PRO A 33 25.70 28.84 25.49
N PRO A 34 25.73 27.99 24.47
CA PRO A 34 26.68 26.89 24.40
C PRO A 34 28.12 27.44 24.26
N PRO A 35 29.10 26.88 25.01
CA PRO A 35 30.49 27.24 24.83
C PRO A 35 31.01 26.72 23.49
N VAL A 36 31.76 27.58 22.79
CA VAL A 36 32.44 27.28 21.52
C VAL A 36 33.94 27.24 21.79
N THR A 37 34.53 26.06 21.60
CA THR A 37 35.97 25.85 21.76
C THR A 37 36.70 26.31 20.51
N LEU A 38 37.57 27.31 20.65
CA LEU A 38 38.36 27.84 19.54
C LEU A 38 39.79 27.26 19.51
N PRO A 39 40.34 26.97 18.31
CA PRO A 39 41.60 26.25 18.17
C PRO A 39 42.83 27.02 18.69
N ALA A 40 42.87 28.35 18.55
CA ALA A 40 43.97 29.21 19.03
C ALA A 40 43.53 30.67 19.25
N PRO A 41 44.29 31.51 19.96
CA PRO A 41 44.14 32.96 19.85
C PRO A 41 44.25 33.41 18.39
N GLY A 42 43.38 34.31 17.95
CA GLY A 42 43.29 34.70 16.54
C GLY A 42 41.97 35.36 16.19
N THR A 43 41.79 35.65 14.91
CA THR A 43 40.59 36.29 14.35
C THR A 43 39.63 35.23 13.80
N TYR A 44 38.34 35.39 14.09
CA TYR A 44 37.27 34.45 13.79
C TYR A 44 36.09 35.17 13.15
N HIS A 45 35.40 34.46 12.25
CA HIS A 45 34.19 34.95 11.61
C HIS A 45 32.97 34.22 12.16
N LEU A 46 31.94 34.98 12.50
CA LEU A 46 30.62 34.41 12.77
C LEU A 46 29.79 34.47 11.50
N LYS A 47 29.30 33.32 11.02
CA LYS A 47 28.47 33.21 9.82
C LYS A 47 27.05 32.76 10.17
N GLN A 48 26.06 33.61 9.88
CA GLN A 48 24.64 33.32 10.06
C GLN A 48 24.08 32.58 8.83
N GLY A 49 23.86 31.27 8.95
CA GLY A 49 23.36 30.43 7.85
C GLY A 49 24.28 30.33 6.62
N SER A 50 23.69 30.19 5.43
CA SER A 50 24.40 30.03 4.14
C SER A 50 24.82 31.35 3.50
N ALA A 51 24.41 32.51 4.03
CA ALA A 51 24.71 33.82 3.45
C ALA A 51 26.22 34.06 3.27
N PRO A 52 26.65 34.82 2.24
CA PRO A 52 28.01 35.34 2.20
C PRO A 52 28.30 36.06 3.52
N ALA A 53 29.45 35.76 4.14
CA ALA A 53 29.80 36.01 5.54
C ALA A 53 29.06 37.20 6.19
N SER A 54 28.38 36.97 7.32
CA SER A 54 28.03 38.07 8.21
C SER A 54 29.32 38.74 8.68
N ASP A 55 29.38 40.06 8.59
CA ASP A 55 30.62 40.86 8.74
C ASP A 55 31.09 40.94 10.22
N VAL A 56 30.57 40.08 11.11
CA VAL A 56 30.98 40.08 12.52
C VAL A 56 32.28 39.30 12.67
N VAL A 57 33.36 40.07 12.63
CA VAL A 57 34.72 39.62 12.90
C VAL A 57 35.06 39.93 14.35
N PHE A 58 35.48 38.92 15.10
CA PHE A 58 35.99 39.10 16.45
C PHE A 58 37.32 38.37 16.59
N SER A 59 38.14 38.82 17.53
CA SER A 59 39.43 38.22 17.85
C SER A 59 39.43 37.70 19.28
N VAL A 60 40.12 36.59 19.50
CA VAL A 60 40.39 36.05 20.82
C VAL A 60 41.85 36.27 21.16
N THR A 61 42.09 36.99 22.25
CA THR A 61 43.42 37.33 22.74
C THR A 61 44.12 36.12 23.37
N ALA A 62 45.42 36.27 23.69
CA ALA A 62 46.20 35.19 24.31
C ALA A 62 45.71 34.80 25.72
N ASP A 63 45.10 35.73 26.46
CA ASP A 63 44.44 35.49 27.75
C ASP A 63 43.01 34.91 27.60
N GLY A 64 42.57 34.69 26.36
CA GLY A 64 41.29 34.09 26.03
C GLY A 64 40.12 35.04 26.24
N THR A 65 40.33 36.35 26.10
CA THR A 65 39.26 37.37 26.12
C THR A 65 38.96 37.85 24.70
N LEU A 66 37.78 38.44 24.52
CA LEU A 66 37.27 38.90 23.22
C LEU A 66 37.72 40.32 22.92
N ASP A 67 38.05 40.57 21.65
CA ASP A 67 38.19 41.91 21.07
C ASP A 67 37.52 41.97 19.70
N PHE A 68 37.09 43.15 19.27
CA PHE A 68 36.44 43.38 17.98
C PHE A 68 36.44 44.87 17.67
N ASP A 69 36.28 45.22 16.38
CA ASP A 69 36.31 46.61 15.91
C ASP A 69 35.31 47.48 16.69
N ALA A 70 35.74 48.69 17.08
CA ALA A 70 34.88 49.67 17.75
C ALA A 70 33.66 50.09 16.90
N ALA A 71 33.73 49.90 15.57
CA ALA A 71 32.57 50.08 14.70
C ALA A 71 31.40 49.15 15.06
N LEU A 72 31.66 47.98 15.66
CA LEU A 72 30.63 47.04 16.12
C LEU A 72 30.08 47.39 17.51
N ASP A 73 30.56 48.46 18.15
CA ASP A 73 30.04 48.93 19.44
C ASP A 73 28.54 49.30 19.28
N GLY A 74 27.66 48.50 19.91
CA GLY A 74 26.19 48.60 19.79
C GLY A 74 25.54 47.43 19.02
N VAL A 75 26.30 46.72 18.19
CA VAL A 75 25.88 45.47 17.52
C VAL A 75 26.38 44.24 18.30
N ALA A 76 27.59 44.34 18.85
CA ALA A 76 28.22 43.30 19.65
C ALA A 76 28.66 43.84 21.03
N GLU A 77 28.61 42.99 22.05
CA GLU A 77 29.08 43.29 23.41
C GLU A 77 29.97 42.16 23.92
N GLY A 78 30.79 42.47 24.93
CA GLY A 78 31.64 41.48 25.60
C GLY A 78 33.14 41.65 25.40
N ARG A 79 33.61 42.81 24.90
CA ARG A 79 35.05 43.13 24.81
C ARG A 79 35.73 42.97 26.19
N GLY A 80 36.86 42.28 26.23
CA GLY A 80 37.58 41.94 27.46
C GLY A 80 36.94 40.82 28.29
N THR A 81 35.90 40.15 27.78
CA THR A 81 35.22 39.03 28.45
C THR A 81 35.35 37.74 27.62
N ARG A 82 34.74 36.64 28.09
CA ARG A 82 34.62 35.37 27.36
C ARG A 82 33.25 35.12 26.74
N ARG A 83 32.34 36.11 26.81
CA ARG A 83 30.99 36.01 26.27
C ARG A 83 30.80 37.09 25.20
N LEU A 84 30.48 36.67 23.98
CA LEU A 84 30.08 37.55 22.88
C LEU A 84 28.56 37.60 22.85
N THR A 85 27.97 38.77 23.08
CA THR A 85 26.51 38.97 22.95
C THR A 85 26.21 39.77 21.70
N LEU A 86 25.43 39.19 20.79
CA LEU A 86 25.03 39.82 19.53
C LEU A 86 23.63 40.42 19.64
N ARG A 87 23.56 41.75 19.57
CA ARG A 87 22.30 42.51 19.59
C ARG A 87 21.68 42.67 18.21
N GLY A 88 22.50 42.67 17.15
CA GLY A 88 22.05 42.90 15.78
C GLY A 88 21.51 44.32 15.55
N LEU A 89 20.98 44.54 14.35
CA LEU A 89 20.40 45.80 13.89
C LEU A 89 18.92 45.56 13.54
N PRO A 90 17.99 46.41 14.00
CA PRO A 90 16.58 46.27 13.69
C PRO A 90 16.31 46.65 12.23
N VAL A 91 15.54 45.82 11.53
CA VAL A 91 15.11 46.03 10.13
C VAL A 91 13.59 45.91 10.08
N HIS A 92 12.91 46.95 9.60
CA HIS A 92 11.48 46.92 9.33
C HIS A 92 11.26 46.59 7.85
N LEU A 93 10.71 45.42 7.54
CA LEU A 93 10.46 44.96 6.19
C LEU A 93 8.96 44.99 5.90
N ASP A 94 8.56 45.79 4.92
CA ASP A 94 7.20 45.84 4.41
C ASP A 94 7.17 45.32 2.97
N ALA A 95 6.59 44.14 2.78
CA ALA A 95 6.36 43.50 1.49
C ALA A 95 4.87 43.25 1.23
N THR A 96 3.99 43.98 1.93
CA THR A 96 2.54 43.76 1.89
C THR A 96 1.87 44.07 0.56
N ALA A 97 2.61 44.72 -0.36
CA ALA A 97 2.17 44.96 -1.72
C ALA A 97 2.34 43.74 -2.65
N LEU A 98 3.11 42.72 -2.25
CA LEU A 98 3.31 41.51 -3.06
C LEU A 98 2.14 40.54 -2.86
N ASP A 99 1.77 39.84 -3.92
CA ASP A 99 0.75 38.79 -3.85
C ASP A 99 1.31 37.43 -3.38
N HIS A 100 2.63 37.33 -3.20
CA HIS A 100 3.33 36.10 -2.82
C HIS A 100 4.25 36.33 -1.62
N ALA A 101 4.52 35.27 -0.86
CA ALA A 101 5.45 35.32 0.26
C ALA A 101 6.90 35.52 -0.22
N LEU A 102 7.72 36.05 0.68
CA LEU A 102 9.18 36.07 0.53
C LEU A 102 9.81 35.05 1.48
N LYS A 103 11.07 34.74 1.22
CA LYS A 103 11.92 33.94 2.10
C LYS A 103 13.25 34.64 2.25
N LEU A 104 13.64 34.92 3.49
CA LEU A 104 14.99 35.37 3.80
C LEU A 104 15.93 34.16 3.74
N GLU A 105 16.97 34.23 2.91
CA GLU A 105 17.83 33.06 2.65
C GLU A 105 18.68 32.64 3.86
N ILE A 106 18.76 33.46 4.90
CA ILE A 106 19.43 33.12 6.16
C ILE A 106 18.46 32.36 7.06
N GLY A 107 18.77 31.10 7.32
CA GLY A 107 17.89 30.20 8.07
C GLY A 107 16.61 29.81 7.30
N GLY A 108 16.43 30.32 6.08
CA GLY A 108 15.27 30.04 5.24
C GLY A 108 13.95 30.56 5.81
N LEU A 109 13.99 31.66 6.56
CA LEU A 109 12.84 32.22 7.27
C LEU A 109 11.74 32.64 6.28
N PRO A 110 10.53 32.06 6.35
CA PRO A 110 9.40 32.50 5.54
C PRO A 110 8.87 33.84 6.04
N LEU A 111 8.58 34.75 5.10
CA LEU A 111 8.06 36.09 5.32
C LEU A 111 6.76 36.23 4.52
N PRO A 112 5.60 35.85 5.09
CA PRO A 112 4.30 36.04 4.43
C PRO A 112 4.04 37.50 4.09
N ALA A 113 3.42 37.77 2.93
CA ALA A 113 3.08 39.13 2.50
C ALA A 113 1.81 39.69 3.17
N ASP A 114 1.22 38.99 4.13
CA ASP A 114 0.00 39.42 4.83
C ASP A 114 0.23 40.55 5.86
N ARG A 115 1.50 40.82 6.19
CA ARG A 115 1.90 41.80 7.20
C ARG A 115 3.35 42.27 7.01
N PRO A 116 3.74 43.43 7.57
CA PRO A 116 5.14 43.81 7.71
C PRO A 116 5.85 42.96 8.79
N HIS A 117 7.17 42.85 8.69
CA HIS A 117 8.02 42.05 9.57
C HIS A 117 9.09 42.90 10.23
N ASP A 118 9.24 42.75 11.55
CA ASP A 118 10.35 43.34 12.31
C ASP A 118 11.43 42.27 12.52
N LEU A 119 12.59 42.52 11.92
CA LEU A 119 13.74 41.63 11.93
C LEU A 119 14.88 42.24 12.74
N VAL A 120 15.76 41.39 13.29
CA VAL A 120 16.99 41.76 13.95
C VAL A 120 18.11 40.95 13.31
N LEU A 121 18.92 41.65 12.51
CA LEU A 121 19.89 41.05 11.59
C LEU A 121 21.31 41.55 11.88
N LEU A 122 22.33 40.75 11.57
CA LEU A 122 23.72 41.19 11.68
C LEU A 122 24.13 42.08 10.51
N PRO A 123 25.18 42.91 10.64
CA PRO A 123 25.76 43.60 9.50
C PRO A 123 26.20 42.58 8.42
N CYS A 124 25.82 42.84 7.16
CA CYS A 124 26.19 42.01 6.02
C CYS A 124 26.06 42.82 4.73
N GLN A 125 26.97 42.63 3.79
CA GLN A 125 26.92 43.29 2.50
C GLN A 125 25.87 42.73 1.53
N GLN A 126 25.36 41.51 1.76
CA GLN A 126 24.51 40.81 0.79
C GLN A 126 23.47 39.88 1.45
N TYR A 127 22.44 40.48 2.03
CA TYR A 127 21.20 39.75 2.31
C TYR A 127 20.45 39.46 1.00
N ARG A 128 19.76 38.32 0.92
CA ARG A 128 18.89 37.97 -0.20
C ARG A 128 17.50 37.57 0.30
N LEU A 129 16.49 38.19 -0.31
CA LEU A 129 15.09 37.81 -0.22
C LEU A 129 14.71 37.11 -1.52
N SER A 130 14.14 35.92 -1.42
CA SER A 130 13.66 35.13 -2.56
C SER A 130 12.13 35.05 -2.53
N GLY A 131 11.50 35.26 -3.68
CA GLY A 131 10.06 35.18 -3.88
C GLY A 131 9.65 34.06 -4.83
N GLY A 132 10.50 33.04 -4.96
CA GLY A 132 10.48 32.08 -6.07
C GLY A 132 11.59 32.44 -7.06
N ASN A 133 11.25 32.75 -8.32
CA ASN A 133 12.25 33.18 -9.31
C ASN A 133 12.78 34.60 -9.07
N GLY A 134 11.92 35.46 -8.48
CA GLY A 134 12.25 36.83 -8.12
C GLY A 134 13.18 36.90 -6.92
N ASN A 135 14.20 37.75 -7.00
CA ASN A 135 15.15 37.95 -5.91
C ASN A 135 15.42 39.44 -5.68
N LEU A 136 15.57 39.82 -4.42
CA LEU A 136 16.01 41.14 -4.01
C LEU A 136 17.21 41.02 -3.07
N ALA A 137 18.32 41.66 -3.44
CA ALA A 137 19.49 41.77 -2.58
C ALA A 137 19.53 43.14 -1.89
N PHE A 138 19.99 43.16 -0.64
CA PHE A 138 20.25 44.40 0.09
C PHE A 138 21.47 44.24 1.00
N ALA A 139 22.18 45.35 1.23
CA ALA A 139 23.23 45.43 2.23
C ALA A 139 22.68 46.07 3.51
N LEU A 140 23.17 45.60 4.64
CA LEU A 140 22.94 46.18 5.95
C LEU A 140 24.31 46.49 6.57
N PRO A 141 24.87 47.68 6.32
CA PRO A 141 26.10 48.12 6.96
C PRO A 141 25.90 48.29 8.47
N VAL A 142 27.02 48.38 9.20
CA VAL A 142 27.02 48.60 10.66
C VAL A 142 26.32 49.89 11.11
N THR A 143 26.14 50.85 10.19
CA THR A 143 25.37 52.08 10.42
C THR A 143 23.86 51.84 10.60
N GLY A 144 23.35 50.64 10.26
CA GLY A 144 21.94 50.28 10.34
C GLY A 144 21.06 50.86 9.23
N SER A 145 21.64 51.59 8.27
CA SER A 145 20.90 52.12 7.12
C SER A 145 20.97 51.15 5.94
N ILE A 146 19.83 50.60 5.55
CA ILE A 146 19.72 49.62 4.46
C ILE A 146 20.15 50.27 3.14
N GLN A 147 20.98 49.54 2.39
CA GLN A 147 21.40 49.94 1.05
C GLN A 147 20.87 48.93 0.04
N LEU A 148 20.15 49.42 -0.95
CA LEU A 148 19.66 48.62 -2.07
C LEU A 148 20.60 48.77 -3.26
N ASP A 149 20.67 47.72 -4.07
CA ASP A 149 21.23 47.82 -5.41
C ASP A 149 20.43 48.89 -6.19
N PRO A 150 21.08 49.82 -6.91
CA PRO A 150 20.40 50.76 -7.81
C PRO A 150 19.39 50.08 -8.75
N ASP A 151 19.65 48.82 -9.11
CA ASP A 151 18.77 47.99 -9.91
C ASP A 151 17.42 47.68 -9.28
N ALA A 152 17.29 47.83 -7.96
CA ALA A 152 16.04 47.68 -7.22
C ALA A 152 15.11 48.90 -7.35
N ALA A 153 15.61 50.00 -7.92
CA ALA A 153 14.87 51.24 -8.03
C ALA A 153 13.57 51.05 -8.82
N GLY A 154 12.47 51.51 -8.21
CA GLY A 154 11.14 51.49 -8.80
C GLY A 154 10.28 50.28 -8.43
N PHE A 155 10.82 49.25 -7.80
CA PHE A 155 10.04 48.16 -7.20
C PHE A 155 10.40 47.88 -5.72
N ALA A 156 11.50 48.43 -5.23
CA ALA A 156 11.82 48.50 -3.81
C ALA A 156 12.46 49.84 -3.45
N SER A 157 12.38 50.19 -2.17
CA SER A 157 12.96 51.41 -1.61
C SER A 157 13.42 51.17 -0.18
N ALA A 158 14.46 51.90 0.23
CA ALA A 158 14.99 51.84 1.57
C ALA A 158 15.06 53.26 2.16
N SER A 159 14.69 53.39 3.43
CA SER A 159 14.79 54.64 4.19
C SER A 159 15.22 54.32 5.62
N GLY A 160 16.47 54.64 5.97
CA GLY A 160 17.04 54.24 7.25
C GLY A 160 17.04 52.71 7.36
N ASN A 161 16.38 52.19 8.40
CA ASN A 161 16.26 50.76 8.63
C ASN A 161 14.94 50.14 8.11
N THR A 162 14.16 50.89 7.33
CA THR A 162 12.94 50.41 6.69
C THR A 162 13.22 50.01 5.24
N LEU A 163 12.83 48.79 4.87
CA LEU A 163 12.81 48.26 3.51
C LEU A 163 11.35 48.08 3.07
N THR A 164 10.92 48.83 2.06
CA THR A 164 9.59 48.70 1.46
C THR A 164 9.70 48.10 0.06
N ILE A 165 8.97 47.02 -0.17
CA ILE A 165 8.95 46.25 -1.43
C ILE A 165 7.56 46.40 -2.05
N GLN A 166 7.50 47.08 -3.19
CA GLN A 166 6.28 47.34 -3.95
C GLN A 166 6.07 46.34 -5.09
N GLY A 167 7.15 45.70 -5.56
CA GLY A 167 7.08 44.78 -6.70
C GLY A 167 6.68 45.48 -8.01
N ARG A 168 6.21 44.68 -8.95
CA ARG A 168 5.64 45.10 -10.24
C ARG A 168 4.32 44.39 -10.43
N THR A 169 3.25 45.17 -10.54
CA THR A 169 1.93 44.67 -10.90
C THR A 169 1.88 44.42 -12.40
N ILE A 170 1.56 43.20 -12.78
CA ILE A 170 1.30 42.77 -14.14
C ILE A 170 -0.15 42.31 -14.28
N ARG A 171 -0.66 42.31 -15.52
CA ARG A 171 -1.96 41.73 -15.85
C ARG A 171 -1.79 40.40 -16.55
N ILE A 172 -2.64 39.44 -16.21
CA ILE A 172 -2.70 38.12 -16.83
C ILE A 172 -4.08 37.96 -17.44
N ASP A 173 -4.17 38.09 -18.76
CA ASP A 173 -5.37 37.84 -19.54
C ASP A 173 -5.40 36.38 -20.00
N GLY A 174 -6.04 35.55 -19.19
CA GLY A 174 -6.31 34.14 -19.49
C GLY A 174 -7.71 33.86 -20.05
N THR A 175 -8.47 34.90 -20.40
CA THR A 175 -9.92 34.79 -20.68
C THR A 175 -10.25 33.94 -21.91
N ALA A 176 -9.27 33.69 -22.78
CA ALA A 176 -9.43 32.82 -23.94
C ALA A 176 -9.25 31.32 -23.64
N LEU A 177 -8.73 30.97 -22.45
CA LEU A 177 -8.48 29.57 -22.07
C LEU A 177 -9.78 28.86 -21.67
N SER A 178 -9.75 27.53 -21.71
CA SER A 178 -10.80 26.64 -21.20
C SER A 178 -10.52 26.16 -19.78
N HIS A 179 -9.34 26.44 -19.24
CA HIS A 179 -8.94 26.09 -17.87
C HIS A 179 -8.35 27.30 -17.16
N ASP A 180 -8.38 27.25 -15.84
CA ASP A 180 -7.77 28.28 -15.01
C ASP A 180 -6.25 28.08 -14.93
N VAL A 181 -5.53 29.10 -14.47
CA VAL A 181 -4.06 29.08 -14.43
C VAL A 181 -3.57 29.33 -13.02
N GLU A 182 -2.54 28.60 -12.62
CA GLU A 182 -1.86 28.79 -11.34
C GLU A 182 -0.41 29.22 -11.61
N PRO A 183 0.04 30.40 -11.16
CA PRO A 183 1.40 30.86 -11.43
C PRO A 183 2.47 29.96 -10.80
N THR A 184 3.53 29.66 -11.55
CA THR A 184 4.72 28.96 -11.06
C THR A 184 5.89 29.92 -10.84
N GLY A 185 6.83 29.53 -9.98
CA GLY A 185 8.00 30.36 -9.68
C GLY A 185 7.70 31.47 -8.68
N LEU A 186 6.65 31.29 -7.86
CA LEU A 186 6.22 32.18 -6.80
C LEU A 186 6.03 31.39 -5.51
N SER A 187 6.38 31.98 -4.37
CA SER A 187 6.30 31.32 -3.07
C SER A 187 4.91 31.53 -2.43
N GLY A 188 4.19 30.45 -2.16
CA GLY A 188 2.97 30.47 -1.33
C GLY A 188 1.72 31.04 -2.01
N LEU A 189 1.48 30.70 -3.29
CA LEU A 189 0.40 31.28 -4.08
C LEU A 189 -0.92 30.51 -4.13
N SER A 190 -1.92 31.30 -4.53
CA SER A 190 -3.33 31.00 -4.74
C SER A 190 -3.68 30.97 -6.23
N PHE A 191 -4.71 30.18 -6.53
CA PHE A 191 -5.33 29.96 -7.83
C PHE A 191 -5.91 31.24 -8.48
N HIS A 192 -5.74 31.42 -9.80
CA HIS A 192 -6.31 32.56 -10.55
C HIS A 192 -7.35 32.10 -11.59
N PRO A 193 -8.63 32.51 -11.45
CA PRO A 193 -9.69 32.09 -12.36
C PRO A 193 -9.58 32.76 -13.72
N ARG A 194 -9.91 32.05 -14.80
CA ARG A 194 -9.88 32.59 -16.16
C ARG A 194 -11.01 33.57 -16.50
N ALA A 195 -12.01 33.69 -15.62
CA ALA A 195 -13.23 34.48 -15.87
C ALA A 195 -12.97 35.99 -16.03
N SER A 196 -11.80 36.46 -15.63
CA SER A 196 -11.39 37.87 -15.71
C SER A 196 -9.88 37.99 -15.95
N VAL A 197 -9.46 39.17 -16.39
CA VAL A 197 -8.04 39.55 -16.36
C VAL A 197 -7.62 39.69 -14.91
N ASN A 198 -6.58 38.96 -14.50
CA ASN A 198 -6.06 38.97 -13.14
C ASN A 198 -4.91 39.96 -13.01
N GLU A 199 -4.79 40.64 -11.87
CA GLU A 199 -3.62 41.43 -11.52
C GLU A 199 -2.74 40.63 -10.55
N LEU A 200 -1.43 40.71 -10.75
CA LEU A 200 -0.44 40.00 -9.94
C LEU A 200 0.78 40.89 -9.71
N THR A 201 1.15 41.10 -8.45
CA THR A 201 2.27 41.94 -8.03
C THR A 201 3.42 41.07 -7.54
N VAL A 202 4.50 41.06 -8.33
CA VAL A 202 5.66 40.17 -8.15
C VAL A 202 6.96 40.93 -8.16
N LEU A 203 8.03 40.30 -7.68
CA LEU A 203 9.38 40.79 -7.93
C LEU A 203 9.73 40.67 -9.44
N PRO A 204 10.54 41.58 -10.02
CA PRO A 204 11.05 41.39 -11.37
C PRO A 204 11.98 40.19 -11.48
N ALA A 205 11.75 39.32 -12.45
CA ALA A 205 12.61 38.19 -12.80
C ALA A 205 12.19 37.53 -14.12
N ASP A 206 13.08 36.68 -14.62
CA ASP A 206 12.81 35.78 -15.73
C ASP A 206 12.29 34.42 -15.22
N GLY A 207 11.59 33.70 -16.10
CA GLY A 207 11.27 32.30 -15.89
C GLY A 207 9.98 32.04 -15.12
N TYR A 208 9.15 33.06 -14.90
CA TYR A 208 7.78 32.86 -14.44
C TYR A 208 6.99 32.02 -15.44
N GLY A 209 6.01 31.27 -14.97
CA GLY A 209 5.22 30.35 -15.79
C GLY A 209 3.90 30.05 -15.12
N PHE A 210 3.22 29.00 -15.58
CA PHE A 210 1.96 28.54 -15.02
C PHE A 210 1.92 27.02 -14.94
N TYR A 211 1.14 26.50 -14.00
CA TYR A 211 0.60 25.17 -14.11
C TYR A 211 -0.61 25.19 -15.06
N ALA A 212 -0.65 24.22 -15.96
CA ALA A 212 -1.80 23.87 -16.75
C ALA A 212 -2.71 22.95 -15.92
N GLY A 213 -3.61 23.53 -15.12
CA GLY A 213 -4.36 22.80 -14.10
C GLY A 213 -3.57 22.62 -12.79
N SER A 214 -3.96 21.67 -11.95
CA SER A 214 -3.45 21.55 -10.56
C SER A 214 -2.13 20.79 -10.39
N SER A 215 -1.49 20.30 -11.47
CA SER A 215 -0.36 19.36 -11.31
C SER A 215 0.72 19.37 -12.39
N PHE A 216 0.57 20.10 -13.50
CA PHE A 216 1.53 20.04 -14.63
C PHE A 216 1.99 21.42 -15.04
N VAL A 217 3.31 21.60 -15.21
CA VAL A 217 3.87 22.88 -15.63
C VAL A 217 3.61 23.08 -17.13
N ALA A 218 2.99 24.19 -17.49
CA ALA A 218 2.84 24.60 -18.87
C ALA A 218 4.20 24.91 -19.49
N ASP A 219 4.36 24.59 -20.77
CA ASP A 219 5.54 24.94 -21.57
C ASP A 219 5.48 26.41 -21.98
N LEU A 220 5.48 27.29 -20.97
CA LEU A 220 5.45 28.73 -21.10
C LEU A 220 6.35 29.34 -20.04
N LYS A 221 7.29 30.18 -20.49
CA LYS A 221 8.04 31.07 -19.61
C LYS A 221 7.89 32.51 -20.06
N PHE A 222 7.73 33.39 -19.08
CA PHE A 222 7.71 34.84 -19.29
C PHE A 222 8.61 35.53 -18.27
N ALA A 223 8.94 36.79 -18.57
CA ALA A 223 9.76 37.64 -17.74
C ALA A 223 8.99 38.89 -17.35
N VAL A 224 9.21 39.36 -16.13
CA VAL A 224 8.76 40.65 -15.64
C VAL A 224 9.99 41.54 -15.51
N GLY A 225 10.07 42.52 -16.39
CA GLY A 225 11.13 43.52 -16.42
C GLY A 225 11.10 44.40 -15.18
N ARG A 226 12.25 44.99 -14.86
CA ARG A 226 12.37 45.94 -13.74
C ARG A 226 11.57 47.21 -13.94
N ASP A 227 11.17 47.52 -15.18
CA ASP A 227 10.26 48.61 -15.55
C ASP A 227 8.77 48.22 -15.49
N GLY A 228 8.47 46.97 -15.14
CA GLY A 228 7.12 46.42 -15.12
C GLY A 228 6.63 45.90 -16.46
N GLN A 229 7.46 45.92 -17.51
CA GLN A 229 7.10 45.34 -18.81
C GLN A 229 7.16 43.82 -18.75
N VAL A 230 6.17 43.16 -19.34
CA VAL A 230 6.19 41.71 -19.54
C VAL A 230 6.85 41.40 -20.87
N SER A 231 7.68 40.35 -20.91
CA SER A 231 8.21 39.82 -22.16
C SER A 231 8.10 38.30 -22.21
N VAL A 232 7.94 37.81 -23.44
CA VAL A 232 7.74 36.39 -23.75
C VAL A 232 8.63 36.07 -24.95
N ALA A 233 9.32 34.93 -24.92
CA ALA A 233 10.18 34.53 -26.03
C ALA A 233 9.36 34.30 -27.32
N PRO A 234 9.91 34.60 -28.51
CA PRO A 234 9.18 34.47 -29.78
C PRO A 234 8.63 33.07 -30.07
N GLU A 235 9.26 32.03 -29.51
CA GLU A 235 8.80 30.64 -29.63
C GLU A 235 7.42 30.38 -29.00
N PHE A 236 6.96 31.24 -28.10
CA PHE A 236 5.64 31.14 -27.49
C PHE A 236 4.58 32.03 -28.17
N ALA A 237 4.97 32.87 -29.13
CA ALA A 237 4.09 33.87 -29.77
C ALA A 237 2.81 33.28 -30.40
N GLY A 238 2.83 31.98 -30.71
CA GLY A 238 1.66 31.25 -31.24
C GLY A 238 0.53 31.03 -30.23
N PHE A 239 0.79 31.16 -28.92
CA PHE A 239 -0.21 30.92 -27.88
C PHE A 239 -0.11 31.87 -26.67
N ALA A 240 0.97 32.65 -26.55
CA ALA A 240 1.16 33.67 -25.52
C ALA A 240 1.87 34.90 -26.10
N THR A 241 1.42 36.10 -25.74
CA THR A 241 2.04 37.36 -26.18
C THR A 241 2.09 38.35 -25.02
N ALA A 242 3.03 39.28 -25.06
CA ALA A 242 3.11 40.38 -24.09
C ALA A 242 2.78 41.73 -24.75
N ALA A 243 2.07 42.58 -24.02
CA ALA A 243 1.78 43.95 -24.41
C ALA A 243 1.85 44.86 -23.18
N GLY A 244 2.92 45.64 -23.05
CA GLY A 244 3.09 46.49 -21.88
C GLY A 244 3.34 45.66 -20.62
N ASP A 245 2.52 45.90 -19.60
CA ASP A 245 2.47 45.16 -18.34
C ASP A 245 1.55 43.93 -18.39
N THR A 246 1.01 43.59 -19.56
CA THR A 246 -0.02 42.57 -19.73
C THR A 246 0.51 41.34 -20.49
N LEU A 247 0.38 40.17 -19.86
CA LEU A 247 0.52 38.86 -20.49
C LEU A 247 -0.83 38.40 -21.03
N ILE A 248 -0.90 38.10 -22.32
CA ILE A 248 -2.11 37.63 -23.01
C ILE A 248 -1.92 36.16 -23.37
N LEU A 249 -2.75 35.28 -22.80
CA LEU A 249 -2.73 33.83 -23.02
C LEU A 249 -3.86 33.43 -23.97
N ARG A 250 -3.49 33.06 -25.19
CA ARG A 250 -4.42 32.59 -26.24
C ARG A 250 -4.58 31.08 -26.26
N GLY A 251 -3.60 30.35 -25.71
CA GLY A 251 -3.59 28.89 -25.70
C GLY A 251 -3.53 28.27 -27.11
N ARG A 252 -3.73 26.97 -27.15
CA ARG A 252 -3.90 26.15 -28.35
C ARG A 252 -5.25 25.48 -28.29
N THR A 253 -5.99 25.59 -29.38
CA THR A 253 -7.25 24.91 -29.56
C THR A 253 -6.98 23.45 -29.91
N ILE A 254 -7.59 22.55 -29.16
CA ILE A 254 -7.64 21.11 -29.41
C ILE A 254 -9.09 20.64 -29.46
N HIS A 255 -9.32 19.48 -30.06
CA HIS A 255 -10.61 18.81 -30.07
C HIS A 255 -10.52 17.52 -29.26
N VAL A 256 -11.54 17.23 -28.47
CA VAL A 256 -11.67 15.98 -27.71
C VAL A 256 -12.91 15.26 -28.22
N ASP A 257 -12.69 14.13 -28.89
CA ASP A 257 -13.72 13.22 -29.35
C ASP A 257 -13.84 12.04 -28.38
N GLY A 258 -14.80 12.15 -27.45
CA GLY A 258 -15.18 11.09 -26.53
C GLY A 258 -16.43 10.32 -26.95
N THR A 259 -16.86 10.44 -28.21
CA THR A 259 -18.19 9.97 -28.64
C THR A 259 -18.35 8.45 -28.64
N ALA A 260 -17.25 7.70 -28.62
CA ALA A 260 -17.26 6.24 -28.49
C ALA A 260 -17.46 5.75 -27.05
N LEU A 261 -17.24 6.60 -26.04
CA LEU A 261 -17.34 6.22 -24.64
C LEU A 261 -18.80 6.03 -24.20
N SER A 262 -19.00 5.31 -23.10
CA SER A 262 -20.32 5.13 -22.47
C SER A 262 -20.68 6.22 -21.46
N GLY A 263 -19.71 7.01 -21.02
CA GLY A 263 -19.88 8.13 -20.10
C GLY A 263 -19.20 9.40 -20.60
N ASP A 264 -19.59 10.53 -20.00
CA ASP A 264 -18.94 11.83 -20.18
C ASP A 264 -17.55 11.82 -19.52
N VAL A 265 -16.67 12.74 -19.94
CA VAL A 265 -15.33 12.87 -19.37
C VAL A 265 -15.11 14.28 -18.83
N GLU A 266 -14.36 14.40 -17.75
CA GLU A 266 -13.98 15.69 -17.17
C GLU A 266 -12.46 15.87 -17.24
N PRO A 267 -11.92 16.89 -17.91
CA PRO A 267 -10.47 17.04 -18.00
C PRO A 267 -9.82 17.36 -16.63
N THR A 268 -8.60 16.88 -16.36
CA THR A 268 -7.93 16.97 -15.03
C THR A 268 -7.44 18.36 -14.60
N GLY A 269 -7.92 19.44 -15.23
CA GLY A 269 -7.53 20.81 -14.91
C GLY A 269 -8.65 21.61 -14.27
N ALA A 270 -8.28 22.47 -13.33
CA ALA A 270 -9.20 23.24 -12.53
C ALA A 270 -10.07 24.21 -13.36
N GLY A 271 -11.34 24.31 -12.98
CA GLY A 271 -12.34 25.17 -13.63
C GLY A 271 -12.89 24.62 -14.95
N MET A 272 -12.56 23.39 -15.35
CA MET A 272 -13.17 22.74 -16.51
C MET A 272 -14.48 22.05 -16.12
N SER A 273 -15.41 21.96 -17.08
CA SER A 273 -16.68 21.26 -16.94
C SER A 273 -16.61 19.89 -17.61
N PHE A 274 -17.53 18.99 -17.26
CA PHE A 274 -17.78 17.77 -18.00
C PHE A 274 -17.94 18.03 -19.50
N LEU A 275 -17.40 17.12 -20.30
CA LEU A 275 -17.51 17.05 -21.74
C LEU A 275 -18.48 15.93 -22.10
N PRO A 276 -19.74 16.26 -22.46
CA PRO A 276 -20.71 15.26 -22.84
C PRO A 276 -20.25 14.37 -23.99
N ARG A 277 -20.41 13.06 -23.87
CA ARG A 277 -20.07 12.09 -24.93
C ARG A 277 -20.91 12.22 -26.21
N THR A 278 -21.88 13.13 -26.25
CA THR A 278 -22.80 13.29 -27.39
C THR A 278 -22.23 14.11 -28.54
N SER A 279 -21.08 14.75 -28.35
CA SER A 279 -20.42 15.56 -29.36
C SER A 279 -18.91 15.65 -29.14
N VAL A 280 -18.18 16.04 -30.18
CA VAL A 280 -16.77 16.46 -30.08
C VAL A 280 -16.70 17.85 -29.44
N HIS A 281 -15.80 18.04 -28.48
CA HIS A 281 -15.64 19.31 -27.75
C HIS A 281 -14.35 20.02 -28.09
N GLN A 282 -14.41 21.35 -28.12
CA GLN A 282 -13.26 22.20 -28.35
C GLN A 282 -12.74 22.74 -27.02
N LEU A 283 -11.43 22.57 -26.76
CA LEU A 283 -10.75 23.15 -25.60
C LEU A 283 -9.61 24.06 -26.05
N THR A 284 -9.44 25.19 -25.38
CA THR A 284 -8.28 26.07 -25.58
C THR A 284 -7.38 25.97 -24.34
N VAL A 285 -6.23 25.34 -24.49
CA VAL A 285 -5.34 25.00 -23.36
C VAL A 285 -3.92 25.51 -23.60
N LEU A 286 -3.14 25.72 -22.55
CA LEU A 286 -1.71 25.99 -22.73
C LEU A 286 -0.97 24.73 -23.24
N PRO A 287 0.10 24.85 -24.04
CA PRO A 287 0.95 23.69 -24.31
C PRO A 287 1.52 23.12 -23.02
N ALA A 288 1.37 21.82 -22.80
CA ALA A 288 1.87 21.10 -21.63
C ALA A 288 1.87 19.59 -21.88
N THR A 289 2.58 18.84 -21.02
CA THR A 289 2.55 17.36 -21.01
C THR A 289 1.92 16.88 -19.72
N GLY A 290 1.04 15.89 -19.80
CA GLY A 290 0.40 15.26 -18.63
C GLY A 290 -1.09 15.54 -18.48
N TYR A 291 -1.74 16.15 -19.47
CA TYR A 291 -3.20 16.28 -19.47
C TYR A 291 -3.86 14.90 -19.39
N GLY A 292 -4.99 14.81 -18.70
CA GLY A 292 -5.78 13.58 -18.56
C GLY A 292 -7.25 13.89 -18.31
N PHE A 293 -8.00 12.86 -17.92
CA PHE A 293 -9.43 12.97 -17.64
C PHE A 293 -9.82 12.22 -16.37
N TYR A 294 -10.88 12.68 -15.73
CA TYR A 294 -11.74 11.87 -14.88
C TYR A 294 -12.87 11.28 -15.72
N THR A 295 -13.26 10.03 -15.46
CA THR A 295 -14.36 9.36 -16.17
C THR A 295 -15.73 9.56 -15.52
N GLY A 296 -15.73 10.14 -14.31
CA GLY A 296 -16.89 10.35 -13.47
C GLY A 296 -16.47 10.92 -12.11
N SER A 297 -17.34 10.86 -11.11
CA SER A 297 -17.09 11.43 -9.78
C SER A 297 -15.88 10.80 -9.08
N GLY A 298 -14.71 11.41 -9.24
CA GLY A 298 -13.48 11.08 -8.51
C GLY A 298 -12.62 9.94 -9.07
N VAL A 299 -12.99 9.34 -10.20
CA VAL A 299 -12.20 8.28 -10.87
C VAL A 299 -11.29 8.91 -11.91
N VAL A 300 -9.98 8.76 -11.74
CA VAL A 300 -8.95 9.27 -12.67
C VAL A 300 -8.66 8.22 -13.72
N ALA A 301 -8.72 8.59 -15.00
CA ALA A 301 -8.32 7.71 -16.09
C ALA A 301 -6.80 7.56 -16.17
N ASP A 302 -6.34 6.36 -16.51
CA ASP A 302 -4.94 6.03 -16.80
C ASP A 302 -4.55 6.49 -18.21
N LEU A 303 -4.82 7.78 -18.49
CA LEU A 303 -4.51 8.42 -19.75
C LEU A 303 -3.74 9.70 -19.51
N LYS A 304 -2.60 9.81 -20.18
CA LYS A 304 -1.85 11.06 -20.29
C LYS A 304 -1.64 11.43 -21.75
N PHE A 305 -1.86 12.69 -22.07
CA PHE A 305 -1.56 13.27 -23.37
C PHE A 305 -0.81 14.59 -23.22
N ALA A 306 -0.23 15.05 -24.32
CA ALA A 306 0.46 16.32 -24.41
C ALA A 306 -0.14 17.18 -25.53
N VAL A 307 -0.03 18.49 -25.34
CA VAL A 307 -0.34 19.49 -26.35
C VAL A 307 0.94 20.23 -26.68
N GLY A 308 1.39 20.10 -27.92
CA GLY A 308 2.60 20.74 -28.43
C GLY A 308 2.43 22.25 -28.62
N ARG A 309 3.56 22.95 -28.72
CA ARG A 309 3.57 24.40 -29.01
C ARG A 309 2.94 24.75 -30.34
N ASP A 310 2.84 23.82 -31.28
CA ASP A 310 2.18 23.93 -32.58
C ASP A 310 0.66 23.65 -32.52
N GLY A 311 0.15 23.20 -31.37
CA GLY A 311 -1.24 22.80 -31.17
C GLY A 311 -1.52 21.34 -31.54
N GLN A 312 -0.51 20.55 -31.88
CA GLN A 312 -0.69 19.12 -32.10
C GLN A 312 -0.88 18.40 -30.77
N VAL A 313 -1.76 17.41 -30.76
CA VAL A 313 -1.94 16.49 -29.64
C VAL A 313 -1.01 15.30 -29.85
N SER A 314 -0.42 14.79 -28.78
CA SER A 314 0.33 13.53 -28.80
C SER A 314 -0.04 12.66 -27.60
N VAL A 315 -0.15 11.36 -27.86
CA VAL A 315 -0.46 10.32 -26.88
C VAL A 315 0.68 9.29 -26.92
N ALA A 316 1.12 8.79 -25.77
CA ALA A 316 2.17 7.78 -25.71
C ALA A 316 1.69 6.44 -26.33
N PRO A 317 2.57 5.65 -26.96
CA PRO A 317 2.18 4.40 -27.62
C PRO A 317 1.47 3.38 -26.72
N GLU A 318 1.77 3.40 -25.42
CA GLU A 318 1.14 2.54 -24.41
C GLU A 318 -0.37 2.79 -24.25
N PHE A 319 -0.88 3.95 -24.67
CA PHE A 319 -2.32 4.26 -24.63
C PHE A 319 -3.01 4.07 -25.99
N ALA A 320 -2.29 3.62 -27.02
CA ALA A 320 -2.79 3.58 -28.40
C ALA A 320 -3.96 2.61 -28.61
N SER A 321 -4.17 1.66 -27.69
CA SER A 321 -5.30 0.72 -27.69
C SER A 321 -6.64 1.42 -27.45
N PHE A 322 -6.66 2.52 -26.68
CA PHE A 322 -7.89 3.18 -26.24
C PHE A 322 -7.92 4.71 -26.46
N ALA A 323 -6.79 5.32 -26.84
CA ALA A 323 -6.70 6.74 -27.16
C ALA A 323 -5.69 7.00 -28.29
N THR A 324 -6.05 7.86 -29.24
CA THR A 324 -5.18 8.24 -30.36
C THR A 324 -5.19 9.74 -30.60
N ALA A 325 -4.10 10.25 -31.18
CA ALA A 325 -4.00 11.65 -31.57
C ALA A 325 -3.97 11.78 -33.10
N VAL A 326 -4.81 12.65 -33.64
CA VAL A 326 -4.86 12.98 -35.07
C VAL A 326 -4.85 14.50 -35.20
N GLY A 327 -3.67 15.07 -35.48
CA GLY A 327 -3.55 16.52 -35.59
C GLY A 327 -3.71 17.21 -34.23
N ASP A 328 -4.69 18.10 -34.14
CA ASP A 328 -5.14 18.78 -32.92
C ASP A 328 -6.27 18.04 -32.18
N THR A 329 -6.62 16.84 -32.63
CA THR A 329 -7.75 16.08 -32.12
C THR A 329 -7.28 14.87 -31.31
N LEU A 330 -7.73 14.78 -30.06
CA LEU A 330 -7.65 13.59 -29.23
C LEU A 330 -8.91 12.75 -29.44
N VAL A 331 -8.75 11.50 -29.89
CA VAL A 331 -9.84 10.55 -30.08
C VAL A 331 -9.76 9.49 -28.99
N LEU A 332 -10.82 9.40 -28.18
CA LEU A 332 -10.95 8.45 -27.08
C LEU A 332 -11.86 7.31 -27.52
N THR A 333 -11.27 6.16 -27.83
CA THR A 333 -12.03 4.96 -28.24
C THR A 333 -12.46 4.12 -27.03
N GLY A 334 -11.69 4.16 -25.93
CA GLY A 334 -11.95 3.37 -24.73
C GLY A 334 -11.76 1.86 -24.93
N CYS A 335 -11.99 1.12 -23.86
CA CYS A 335 -12.03 -0.34 -23.80
C CYS A 335 -13.48 -0.79 -23.57
N THR A 336 -13.99 -1.66 -24.44
CA THR A 336 -15.34 -2.22 -24.27
C THR A 336 -15.27 -3.43 -23.34
N ILE A 337 -15.99 -3.34 -22.23
CA ILE A 337 -16.15 -4.42 -21.25
C ILE A 337 -17.58 -4.94 -21.25
N ARG A 338 -17.75 -6.18 -20.79
CA ARG A 338 -19.04 -6.80 -20.52
C ARG A 338 -19.33 -6.80 -19.03
N VAL A 339 -20.57 -6.49 -18.66
CA VAL A 339 -21.07 -6.55 -17.29
C VAL A 339 -22.22 -7.55 -17.24
N ASP A 340 -21.94 -8.73 -16.72
CA ASP A 340 -22.91 -9.78 -16.47
C ASP A 340 -23.46 -9.66 -15.04
N GLY A 341 -24.58 -8.96 -14.89
CA GLY A 341 -25.35 -8.90 -13.66
C GLY A 341 -26.58 -9.81 -13.68
N THR A 342 -26.64 -10.82 -14.57
CA THR A 342 -27.85 -11.61 -14.81
C THR A 342 -28.26 -12.49 -13.63
N ALA A 343 -27.33 -12.78 -12.72
CA ALA A 343 -27.60 -13.48 -11.47
C ALA A 343 -28.29 -12.59 -10.42
N LEU A 344 -28.20 -11.26 -10.55
CA LEU A 344 -28.74 -10.32 -9.56
C LEU A 344 -30.26 -10.18 -9.63
N SER A 345 -30.85 -9.78 -8.52
CA SER A 345 -32.28 -9.50 -8.39
C SER A 345 -32.65 -8.03 -8.51
N HIS A 346 -31.72 -7.19 -8.98
CA HIS A 346 -31.90 -5.76 -9.22
C HIS A 346 -31.09 -5.30 -10.45
N ASP A 347 -31.47 -4.17 -11.04
CA ASP A 347 -30.69 -3.55 -12.11
C ASP A 347 -29.48 -2.81 -11.51
N LEU A 348 -28.58 -2.33 -12.35
CA LEU A 348 -27.32 -1.70 -11.91
C LEU A 348 -27.20 -0.29 -12.46
N LEU A 349 -27.05 0.70 -11.59
CA LEU A 349 -26.69 2.05 -12.01
C LEU A 349 -25.17 2.21 -11.88
N PRO A 350 -24.41 2.48 -12.97
CA PRO A 350 -22.96 2.56 -12.88
C PRO A 350 -22.45 3.76 -12.08
N LEU A 351 -21.35 3.57 -11.34
CA LEU A 351 -20.61 4.60 -10.60
C LEU A 351 -19.21 4.77 -11.17
N GLY A 352 -18.67 5.98 -11.07
CA GLY A 352 -17.40 6.34 -11.70
C GLY A 352 -17.50 6.59 -13.21
N ILE A 353 -18.71 6.50 -13.76
CA ILE A 353 -19.05 6.81 -15.15
C ILE A 353 -20.04 7.96 -15.13
N ALA A 354 -19.66 9.13 -15.66
CA ALA A 354 -20.57 10.26 -15.77
C ALA A 354 -21.64 10.00 -16.86
N ARG A 355 -22.64 9.18 -16.54
CA ARG A 355 -23.81 8.90 -17.39
C ARG A 355 -25.06 9.43 -16.67
N ALA A 356 -26.01 9.99 -17.43
CA ALA A 356 -27.35 10.28 -16.90
C ALA A 356 -27.97 8.97 -16.36
N ASP A 357 -28.65 9.03 -15.21
CA ASP A 357 -29.21 7.95 -14.36
C ASP A 357 -29.84 6.73 -15.06
N GLU A 358 -29.07 6.04 -15.91
CA GLU A 358 -29.53 4.96 -16.78
C GLU A 358 -29.09 3.64 -16.18
N PHE A 359 -30.07 2.87 -15.72
CA PHE A 359 -29.87 1.54 -15.20
C PHE A 359 -29.53 0.56 -16.31
N LEU A 360 -28.49 -0.23 -16.08
CA LEU A 360 -28.17 -1.42 -16.85
C LEU A 360 -29.14 -2.53 -16.46
N PRO A 361 -29.96 -3.06 -17.39
CA PRO A 361 -30.92 -4.10 -17.08
C PRO A 361 -30.23 -5.40 -16.70
N ARG A 362 -30.70 -6.06 -15.66
CA ARG A 362 -30.24 -7.41 -15.26
C ARG A 362 -30.69 -8.53 -16.20
N ALA A 363 -31.57 -8.22 -17.16
CA ALA A 363 -32.14 -9.20 -18.08
C ALA A 363 -31.14 -9.70 -19.14
N SER A 364 -29.99 -9.05 -19.27
CA SER A 364 -28.96 -9.36 -20.26
C SER A 364 -27.58 -8.92 -19.76
N VAL A 365 -26.53 -9.50 -20.35
CA VAL A 365 -25.17 -8.95 -20.25
C VAL A 365 -25.14 -7.59 -20.92
N ASN A 366 -24.55 -6.60 -20.26
CA ASN A 366 -24.47 -5.22 -20.74
C ASN A 366 -23.05 -4.91 -21.24
N GLU A 367 -22.91 -4.01 -22.20
CA GLU A 367 -21.61 -3.54 -22.67
C GLU A 367 -21.38 -2.08 -22.25
N LEU A 368 -20.17 -1.80 -21.76
CA LEU A 368 -19.72 -0.46 -21.41
C LEU A 368 -18.37 -0.20 -22.06
N THR A 369 -18.22 0.94 -22.71
CA THR A 369 -16.94 1.40 -23.26
C THR A 369 -16.36 2.49 -22.36
N LEU A 370 -15.29 2.16 -21.65
CA LEU A 370 -14.70 2.95 -20.56
C LEU A 370 -13.27 3.36 -20.90
N LEU A 371 -12.75 4.41 -20.27
CA LEU A 371 -11.30 4.57 -20.24
C LEU A 371 -10.72 3.63 -19.18
N PRO A 372 -9.49 3.14 -19.35
CA PRO A 372 -8.78 2.45 -18.28
C PRO A 372 -8.69 3.33 -17.03
N ALA A 373 -9.05 2.76 -15.88
CA ALA A 373 -9.01 3.42 -14.57
C ALA A 373 -9.32 2.43 -13.44
N ASP A 374 -8.97 2.84 -12.23
CA ASP A 374 -9.34 2.18 -10.97
C ASP A 374 -10.54 2.83 -10.27
N GLY A 375 -11.43 1.99 -9.75
CA GLY A 375 -12.48 2.42 -8.81
C GLY A 375 -13.85 2.67 -9.41
N TYR A 376 -14.16 2.05 -10.55
CA TYR A 376 -15.54 1.94 -11.02
C TYR A 376 -16.40 1.12 -10.05
N GLY A 377 -17.72 1.31 -10.07
CA GLY A 377 -18.62 0.56 -9.21
C GLY A 377 -20.07 0.60 -9.68
N PHE A 378 -21.00 0.19 -8.82
CA PHE A 378 -22.43 0.20 -9.13
C PHE A 378 -23.29 0.60 -7.93
N GLN A 379 -24.49 1.08 -8.22
CA GLN A 379 -25.58 1.24 -7.27
C GLN A 379 -26.65 0.16 -7.56
N PRO A 380 -27.05 -0.63 -6.54
CA PRO A 380 -28.16 -1.58 -6.64
C PRO A 380 -29.53 -0.91 -6.85
N GLY A 381 -29.62 0.38 -6.51
CA GLY A 381 -30.81 1.20 -6.70
C GLY A 381 -30.65 2.58 -6.07
N SER A 382 -31.68 3.42 -6.20
CA SER A 382 -31.61 4.84 -5.83
C SER A 382 -31.18 5.03 -4.37
N GLY A 383 -30.02 5.66 -4.18
CA GLY A 383 -29.49 6.01 -2.85
C GLY A 383 -28.74 4.87 -2.15
N LEU A 384 -28.55 3.73 -2.82
CA LEU A 384 -27.67 2.65 -2.36
C LEU A 384 -26.35 2.72 -3.13
N VAL A 385 -25.22 2.58 -2.44
CA VAL A 385 -23.91 2.39 -3.07
C VAL A 385 -23.48 0.96 -2.76
N ALA A 386 -23.24 0.16 -3.81
CA ALA A 386 -22.68 -1.17 -3.59
C ALA A 386 -21.27 -1.03 -3.05
N ASP A 387 -20.92 -1.90 -2.13
CA ASP A 387 -19.57 -1.99 -1.59
C ASP A 387 -18.70 -2.83 -2.53
N LEU A 388 -18.55 -2.34 -3.75
CA LEU A 388 -17.88 -2.99 -4.87
C LEU A 388 -17.07 -1.96 -5.65
N LYS A 389 -15.80 -2.29 -5.91
CA LYS A 389 -14.96 -1.57 -6.86
C LYS A 389 -14.35 -2.53 -7.88
N PHE A 390 -14.17 -2.04 -9.09
CA PHE A 390 -13.45 -2.74 -10.15
C PHE A 390 -12.60 -1.75 -10.95
N GLY A 391 -11.56 -2.29 -11.60
CA GLY A 391 -10.69 -1.54 -12.49
C GLY A 391 -10.74 -2.09 -13.91
N VAL A 392 -10.28 -1.27 -14.86
CA VAL A 392 -10.09 -1.64 -16.26
C VAL A 392 -8.68 -1.23 -16.65
N ASP A 393 -7.89 -2.18 -17.17
CA ASP A 393 -6.52 -1.92 -17.58
C ASP A 393 -6.41 -1.40 -19.04
N PRO A 394 -5.22 -0.92 -19.46
CA PRO A 394 -4.96 -0.45 -20.83
C PRO A 394 -5.22 -1.48 -21.95
N ASP A 395 -5.21 -2.78 -21.65
CA ASP A 395 -5.49 -3.85 -22.61
C ASP A 395 -7.00 -4.18 -22.67
N GLY A 396 -7.80 -3.59 -21.78
CA GLY A 396 -9.24 -3.75 -21.68
C GLY A 396 -9.66 -4.93 -20.80
N HIS A 397 -8.75 -5.46 -19.99
CA HIS A 397 -9.09 -6.45 -18.98
C HIS A 397 -9.71 -5.78 -17.76
N VAL A 398 -10.72 -6.44 -17.21
CA VAL A 398 -11.38 -6.08 -15.97
C VAL A 398 -10.74 -6.84 -14.83
N TYR A 399 -10.55 -6.17 -13.71
CA TYR A 399 -10.13 -6.79 -12.45
C TYR A 399 -10.97 -6.28 -11.29
N VAL A 400 -11.08 -7.11 -10.25
CA VAL A 400 -11.75 -6.82 -8.99
C VAL A 400 -10.82 -7.21 -7.86
N ASP A 401 -10.80 -6.43 -6.78
CA ASP A 401 -10.02 -6.79 -5.60
C ASP A 401 -10.57 -8.07 -4.97
N PHE A 402 -9.68 -8.83 -4.35
CA PHE A 402 -10.01 -10.13 -3.75
C PHE A 402 -11.10 -10.06 -2.69
N GLU A 403 -11.22 -8.92 -2.01
CA GLU A 403 -12.25 -8.68 -1.02
C GLU A 403 -13.68 -8.74 -1.58
N PHE A 404 -13.84 -8.67 -2.92
CA PHE A 404 -15.12 -8.77 -3.60
C PHE A 404 -15.38 -10.15 -4.22
N ALA A 405 -14.42 -11.08 -4.14
CA ALA A 405 -14.49 -12.40 -4.78
C ALA A 405 -15.70 -13.25 -4.34
N GLY A 406 -16.27 -12.96 -3.16
CA GLY A 406 -17.45 -13.63 -2.65
C GLY A 406 -18.75 -13.34 -3.43
N PHE A 407 -18.78 -12.25 -4.22
CA PHE A 407 -19.99 -11.82 -4.93
C PHE A 407 -19.74 -11.20 -6.32
N ALA A 408 -18.48 -10.96 -6.69
CA ALA A 408 -18.06 -10.46 -7.99
C ALA A 408 -16.80 -11.20 -8.48
N SER A 409 -16.64 -11.32 -9.79
CA SER A 409 -15.47 -11.93 -10.42
C SER A 409 -15.20 -11.26 -11.76
N ALA A 410 -13.96 -11.27 -12.24
CA ALA A 410 -13.61 -10.73 -13.54
C ALA A 410 -12.81 -11.75 -14.36
N VAL A 411 -13.08 -11.82 -15.66
CA VAL A 411 -12.37 -12.68 -16.62
C VAL A 411 -12.20 -11.92 -17.91
N ALA A 412 -10.95 -11.63 -18.28
CA ALA A 412 -10.62 -10.83 -19.46
C ALA A 412 -11.44 -9.53 -19.51
N ASP A 413 -12.27 -9.32 -20.55
CA ASP A 413 -13.10 -8.12 -20.72
C ASP A 413 -14.42 -8.14 -19.95
N THR A 414 -14.68 -9.17 -19.13
CA THR A 414 -16.00 -9.43 -18.56
C THR A 414 -16.00 -9.38 -17.03
N LEU A 415 -16.80 -8.49 -16.47
CA LEU A 415 -17.18 -8.45 -15.06
C LEU A 415 -18.44 -9.29 -14.84
N VAL A 416 -18.40 -10.23 -13.91
CA VAL A 416 -19.55 -11.06 -13.52
C VAL A 416 -19.94 -10.77 -12.08
N LEU A 417 -21.20 -10.45 -11.86
CA LEU A 417 -21.77 -10.07 -10.56
C LEU A 417 -22.80 -11.12 -10.13
N HIS A 418 -22.41 -11.93 -9.16
CA HIS A 418 -23.22 -13.05 -8.66
C HIS A 418 -24.14 -12.58 -7.52
N GLY A 419 -23.68 -11.62 -6.72
CA GLY A 419 -24.36 -11.22 -5.48
C GLY A 419 -24.41 -12.35 -4.47
N TYR A 420 -25.05 -12.09 -3.33
CA TYR A 420 -25.33 -13.12 -2.33
C TYR A 420 -26.82 -13.44 -2.25
N PRO A 421 -27.17 -14.71 -1.98
CA PRO A 421 -28.54 -15.10 -1.71
C PRO A 421 -29.00 -14.56 -0.34
N VAL A 422 -30.05 -13.74 -0.34
CA VAL A 422 -30.69 -13.18 0.85
C VAL A 422 -32.15 -13.60 0.86
N LEU A 423 -32.53 -14.42 1.83
CA LEU A 423 -33.93 -14.80 2.06
C LEU A 423 -34.59 -13.82 3.01
N ILE A 424 -35.63 -13.15 2.55
CA ILE A 424 -36.50 -12.34 3.41
C ILE A 424 -37.74 -13.17 3.73
N ASP A 425 -37.86 -13.58 4.98
CA ASP A 425 -38.97 -14.36 5.52
C ASP A 425 -39.92 -13.47 6.35
N ALA A 426 -41.15 -13.34 5.87
CA ALA A 426 -42.26 -12.66 6.53
C ALA A 426 -43.41 -13.63 6.85
N THR A 427 -43.16 -14.94 6.93
CA THR A 427 -44.17 -15.96 7.25
C THR A 427 -44.84 -15.74 8.60
N ALA A 428 -44.09 -15.18 9.56
CA ALA A 428 -44.55 -14.78 10.88
C ALA A 428 -45.26 -13.40 10.92
N ALA A 429 -45.26 -12.65 9.82
CA ALA A 429 -45.87 -11.32 9.75
C ALA A 429 -47.32 -11.36 9.24
N ASP A 430 -48.13 -10.39 9.68
CA ASP A 430 -49.52 -10.19 9.25
C ASP A 430 -49.64 -9.49 7.87
N SER A 431 -48.54 -9.38 7.13
CA SER A 431 -48.46 -8.69 5.83
C SER A 431 -47.60 -9.47 4.85
N ASP A 432 -48.05 -9.58 3.60
CA ASP A 432 -47.29 -10.25 2.53
C ASP A 432 -46.19 -9.31 1.98
N LEU A 433 -45.05 -9.89 1.58
CA LEU A 433 -43.95 -9.14 0.98
C LEU A 433 -44.28 -8.73 -0.46
N VAL A 434 -43.88 -7.51 -0.81
CA VAL A 434 -43.97 -6.95 -2.17
C VAL A 434 -42.59 -6.84 -2.80
N GLY A 435 -41.57 -6.57 -1.99
CA GLY A 435 -40.17 -6.67 -2.39
C GLY A 435 -39.26 -5.73 -1.60
N LEU A 436 -38.23 -5.16 -2.23
CA LEU A 436 -37.42 -4.07 -1.65
C LEU A 436 -37.70 -2.76 -2.40
N SER A 437 -37.98 -1.68 -1.67
CA SER A 437 -38.45 -0.42 -2.28
C SER A 437 -37.37 0.38 -3.00
N ASN A 438 -36.10 0.07 -2.78
CA ASN A 438 -34.94 0.85 -3.25
C ASN A 438 -33.99 0.07 -4.17
N ILE A 439 -34.46 -1.02 -4.81
CA ILE A 439 -33.63 -1.86 -5.72
C ILE A 439 -34.20 -2.01 -7.14
N SER A 440 -35.21 -1.23 -7.53
CA SER A 440 -35.71 -1.28 -8.92
C SER A 440 -36.49 -0.03 -9.33
N ALA A 441 -36.35 0.35 -10.61
CA ALA A 441 -37.21 1.32 -11.29
C ALA A 441 -38.48 0.67 -11.92
N SER A 442 -38.54 -0.67 -12.00
CA SER A 442 -39.67 -1.37 -12.65
C SER A 442 -39.83 -2.82 -12.17
N THR A 443 -40.75 -3.06 -11.22
CA THR A 443 -41.54 -4.31 -11.22
C THR A 443 -42.98 -3.97 -10.81
N PRO A 444 -44.00 -4.26 -11.64
CA PRO A 444 -45.39 -4.13 -11.23
C PRO A 444 -45.66 -5.11 -10.09
N GLY A 445 -46.15 -4.63 -8.96
CA GLY A 445 -46.58 -5.49 -7.87
C GLY A 445 -47.60 -6.53 -8.35
N PRO A 446 -47.66 -7.73 -7.72
CA PRO A 446 -48.65 -8.73 -8.09
C PRO A 446 -50.07 -8.14 -7.96
N PRO A 447 -51.02 -8.53 -8.85
CA PRO A 447 -52.38 -8.01 -8.80
C PRO A 447 -53.00 -8.29 -7.42
N PRO A 448 -53.86 -7.39 -6.89
CA PRO A 448 -54.24 -7.30 -5.47
C PRO A 448 -54.99 -8.51 -4.88
N ASN A 449 -55.16 -9.61 -5.63
CA ASN A 449 -56.01 -10.75 -5.27
C ASN A 449 -55.29 -12.12 -5.29
N ARG A 450 -53.95 -12.17 -5.23
CA ARG A 450 -53.21 -13.39 -4.85
C ARG A 450 -52.43 -13.08 -3.56
N ARG A 451 -52.52 -13.97 -2.55
CA ARG A 451 -51.59 -13.93 -1.40
C ARG A 451 -50.17 -13.80 -1.95
N GLY A 452 -49.47 -12.74 -1.55
CA GLY A 452 -48.10 -12.51 -1.98
C GLY A 452 -47.17 -13.59 -1.42
N PRO A 453 -45.98 -13.77 -2.01
CA PRO A 453 -44.97 -14.63 -1.40
C PRO A 453 -44.66 -14.13 0.02
N ARG A 454 -44.64 -15.05 0.98
CA ARG A 454 -44.24 -14.76 2.36
C ARG A 454 -42.74 -14.95 2.59
N GLU A 455 -42.06 -15.48 1.60
CA GLU A 455 -40.62 -15.65 1.52
C GLU A 455 -40.18 -15.18 0.14
N ILE A 456 -39.19 -14.29 0.07
CA ILE A 456 -38.59 -13.88 -1.21
C ILE A 456 -37.07 -14.04 -1.10
N LEU A 457 -36.51 -14.84 -2.00
CA LEU A 457 -35.07 -14.96 -2.16
C LEU A 457 -34.59 -13.91 -3.16
N TYR A 458 -33.61 -13.11 -2.73
CA TYR A 458 -32.92 -12.13 -3.56
C TYR A 458 -31.48 -12.55 -3.77
N ALA A 459 -30.90 -12.17 -4.91
CA ALA A 459 -29.46 -12.07 -5.10
C ALA A 459 -29.09 -10.58 -5.08
N LEU A 460 -28.41 -10.13 -4.02
CA LEU A 460 -28.09 -8.72 -3.77
C LEU A 460 -26.59 -8.49 -3.72
N LEU A 461 -26.15 -7.32 -4.19
CA LEU A 461 -24.79 -6.85 -3.89
C LEU A 461 -24.72 -6.34 -2.44
N PRO A 462 -23.58 -6.48 -1.75
CA PRO A 462 -23.33 -5.80 -0.48
C PRO A 462 -23.60 -4.29 -0.58
N ALA A 463 -24.49 -3.78 0.26
CA ALA A 463 -24.83 -2.37 0.34
C ALA A 463 -25.57 -2.09 1.66
N ARG A 464 -25.54 -0.84 2.10
CA ARG A 464 -26.22 -0.40 3.33
C ARG A 464 -27.58 0.22 3.04
N GLY A 465 -28.60 -0.17 3.80
CA GLY A 465 -29.91 0.46 3.80
C GLY A 465 -30.94 -0.18 2.86
N TYR A 466 -30.89 -1.48 2.60
CA TYR A 466 -31.97 -2.17 1.88
C TYR A 466 -33.29 -2.07 2.65
N LEU A 467 -34.37 -1.69 1.96
CA LEU A 467 -35.67 -1.39 2.59
C LEU A 467 -36.77 -2.37 2.16
N PRO A 468 -37.15 -3.34 3.02
CA PRO A 468 -38.26 -4.24 2.73
C PRO A 468 -39.59 -3.50 2.60
N GLN A 469 -40.40 -3.96 1.67
CA GLN A 469 -41.73 -3.45 1.36
C GLN A 469 -42.75 -4.57 1.45
N THR A 470 -43.85 -4.27 2.13
CA THR A 470 -45.03 -5.14 2.27
C THR A 470 -46.24 -4.51 1.60
N VAL A 471 -47.34 -5.26 1.51
CA VAL A 471 -48.63 -4.73 1.02
C VAL A 471 -49.16 -3.58 1.88
N ASN A 472 -48.72 -3.47 3.14
CA ASN A 472 -49.14 -2.42 4.07
C ASN A 472 -48.19 -1.20 4.10
N GLY A 473 -47.10 -1.22 3.33
CA GLY A 473 -46.13 -0.13 3.23
C GLY A 473 -44.67 -0.58 3.35
N VAL A 474 -43.76 0.41 3.27
CA VAL A 474 -42.31 0.22 3.41
C VAL A 474 -41.95 0.16 4.90
N LEU A 475 -41.09 -0.78 5.29
CA LEU A 475 -40.59 -0.88 6.65
C LEU A 475 -39.73 0.35 7.00
N ARG A 476 -39.84 0.81 8.24
CA ARG A 476 -39.07 1.97 8.74
C ARG A 476 -37.60 1.66 9.00
N THR A 477 -37.29 0.39 9.22
CA THR A 477 -35.96 -0.14 9.53
C THR A 477 -35.52 -0.99 8.36
N GLY A 478 -34.44 -0.58 7.69
CA GLY A 478 -33.78 -1.37 6.66
C GLY A 478 -32.82 -2.39 7.26
N PHE A 479 -32.11 -3.09 6.39
CA PHE A 479 -30.95 -3.91 6.76
C PHE A 479 -29.74 -3.49 5.94
N ASP A 480 -28.58 -3.64 6.55
CA ASP A 480 -27.30 -3.47 5.90
C ASP A 480 -26.76 -4.85 5.53
N PHE A 481 -26.05 -4.90 4.42
CA PHE A 481 -25.50 -6.12 3.89
C PHE A 481 -24.02 -5.92 3.58
N GLU A 482 -23.16 -6.52 4.39
CA GLU A 482 -21.72 -6.31 4.37
C GLU A 482 -21.02 -7.25 3.37
N ARG A 483 -19.75 -6.95 3.04
CA ARG A 483 -18.97 -7.66 2.00
C ARG A 483 -18.78 -9.15 2.25
N ASP A 484 -18.77 -9.56 3.51
CA ASP A 484 -18.63 -10.95 3.96
C ASP A 484 -19.95 -11.74 3.90
N GLY A 485 -21.04 -11.10 3.45
CA GLY A 485 -22.39 -11.67 3.45
C GLY A 485 -23.11 -11.56 4.79
N THR A 486 -22.57 -10.82 5.76
CA THR A 486 -23.24 -10.56 7.04
C THR A 486 -24.39 -9.57 6.85
N VAL A 487 -25.58 -9.95 7.31
CA VAL A 487 -26.75 -9.06 7.39
C VAL A 487 -26.79 -8.41 8.76
N THR A 488 -26.79 -7.08 8.82
CA THR A 488 -26.97 -6.34 10.07
C THR A 488 -28.25 -5.51 10.04
N PHE A 489 -28.88 -5.35 11.20
CA PHE A 489 -30.14 -4.61 11.34
C PHE A 489 -29.92 -3.43 12.29
N PRO A 490 -30.09 -2.18 11.84
CA PRO A 490 -30.23 -1.04 12.75
C PRO A 490 -31.60 -1.08 13.47
N TYR A 491 -31.68 -1.86 14.57
CA TYR A 491 -32.67 -1.93 15.67
C TYR A 491 -34.13 -2.43 15.45
N SER A 492 -34.63 -3.27 16.40
CA SER A 492 -36.05 -3.26 16.87
C SER A 492 -36.37 -3.96 18.24
N ALA A 493 -36.86 -3.18 19.22
CA ALA A 493 -37.83 -3.35 20.35
C ALA A 493 -38.00 -4.64 21.25
N ALA A 494 -37.69 -4.52 22.58
CA ALA A 494 -38.60 -4.57 23.75
C ALA A 494 -37.79 -4.52 25.10
N GLY A 495 -38.26 -3.73 26.08
CA GLY A 495 -37.48 -3.19 27.23
C GLY A 495 -36.62 -4.18 28.05
N ARG A 496 -35.30 -4.00 27.97
CA ARG A 496 -34.22 -4.59 28.77
C ARG A 496 -33.01 -3.65 28.72
N TYR A 497 -32.35 -3.40 29.85
CA TYR A 497 -31.08 -2.67 29.85
C TYR A 497 -30.09 -3.36 28.91
N SER A 498 -29.37 -2.60 28.09
CA SER A 498 -28.35 -3.15 27.19
C SER A 498 -26.97 -2.97 27.79
N VAL A 499 -26.14 -4.02 27.68
CA VAL A 499 -24.70 -3.93 27.90
C VAL A 499 -24.06 -3.87 26.51
N ALA A 500 -23.48 -2.74 26.15
CA ALA A 500 -22.76 -2.63 24.87
C ALA A 500 -21.43 -3.39 24.92
N SER A 501 -21.02 -3.97 23.78
CA SER A 501 -19.73 -4.66 23.60
C SER A 501 -18.54 -3.73 23.93
N PRO A 502 -17.46 -4.26 24.54
CA PRO A 502 -16.27 -3.50 24.86
C PRO A 502 -15.54 -3.04 23.60
N THR A 503 -14.96 -1.85 23.66
CA THR A 503 -13.83 -1.46 22.82
C THR A 503 -12.57 -2.07 23.40
N ALA A 504 -12.15 -3.19 22.83
CA ALA A 504 -10.79 -3.73 22.95
C ALA A 504 -10.27 -4.06 21.54
N PRO A 505 -8.99 -3.85 21.23
CA PRO A 505 -8.42 -4.31 19.98
C PRO A 505 -8.52 -5.84 19.90
N THR A 506 -9.23 -6.37 18.89
CA THR A 506 -9.26 -7.80 18.58
C THR A 506 -8.85 -7.99 17.11
N PRO A 507 -7.85 -8.86 16.82
CA PRO A 507 -7.08 -9.65 17.78
C PRO A 507 -6.12 -8.81 18.67
N SER A 508 -5.82 -9.29 19.88
CA SER A 508 -4.76 -8.72 20.75
C SER A 508 -3.54 -9.65 20.79
N GLU A 509 -2.38 -9.20 21.28
CA GLU A 509 -1.18 -10.06 21.38
C GLU A 509 -1.07 -10.78 22.73
N GLN A 510 -0.38 -11.93 22.73
CA GLN A 510 -0.14 -12.70 23.95
C GLN A 510 0.61 -11.89 25.02
N GLY A 511 -0.03 -11.70 26.17
CA GLY A 511 0.49 -10.92 27.30
C GLY A 511 0.35 -9.40 27.15
N GLN A 512 -0.39 -8.92 26.14
CA GLN A 512 -0.79 -7.52 26.04
C GLN A 512 -1.85 -7.20 27.11
N GLU A 513 -1.69 -6.06 27.79
CA GLU A 513 -2.65 -5.58 28.78
C GLU A 513 -3.85 -4.95 28.06
N VAL A 514 -5.05 -5.53 28.24
CA VAL A 514 -6.28 -5.14 27.54
C VAL A 514 -7.32 -4.65 28.53
N THR A 515 -7.91 -3.48 28.28
CA THR A 515 -9.00 -2.92 29.09
C THR A 515 -10.35 -3.32 28.52
N LEU A 516 -11.13 -4.07 29.31
CA LEU A 516 -12.48 -4.50 28.98
C LEU A 516 -13.49 -3.53 29.60
N ASN A 517 -14.24 -2.83 28.73
CA ASN A 517 -15.23 -1.84 29.14
C ASN A 517 -16.65 -2.36 28.90
N ALA A 518 -17.49 -2.35 29.92
CA ALA A 518 -18.92 -2.60 29.80
C ALA A 518 -19.69 -1.30 30.02
N LEU A 519 -20.64 -1.00 29.14
CA LEU A 519 -21.55 0.14 29.31
C LEU A 519 -22.98 -0.38 29.49
N VAL A 520 -23.49 -0.25 30.70
CA VAL A 520 -24.87 -0.55 31.11
C VAL A 520 -25.75 0.67 30.85
N ARG A 521 -26.72 0.55 29.95
CA ARG A 521 -27.63 1.65 29.61
C ARG A 521 -29.08 1.34 29.94
N PRO A 522 -29.81 2.27 30.61
CA PRO A 522 -31.26 2.24 30.63
C PRO A 522 -31.77 2.41 29.21
N THR A 523 -32.66 1.52 28.81
CA THR A 523 -33.36 1.61 27.52
C THR A 523 -34.67 2.40 27.62
N ASP A 524 -35.06 2.84 28.83
CA ASP A 524 -36.18 3.76 29.09
C ASP A 524 -35.66 5.13 29.56
N ALA A 525 -36.21 6.22 29.03
CA ALA A 525 -35.74 7.58 29.30
C ALA A 525 -36.03 8.08 30.75
N ASP A 526 -36.96 7.44 31.47
CA ASP A 526 -37.37 7.80 32.83
C ASP A 526 -36.73 6.92 33.93
N ALA A 527 -35.89 5.96 33.55
CA ALA A 527 -35.16 5.14 34.49
C ALA A 527 -33.97 5.93 35.09
N GLY A 528 -33.85 5.94 36.42
CA GLY A 528 -32.70 6.54 37.11
C GLY A 528 -31.36 5.87 36.72
N PRO A 529 -30.22 6.46 37.12
CA PRO A 529 -28.90 5.96 36.70
C PRO A 529 -28.70 4.48 37.12
N PRO A 530 -28.16 3.63 36.23
CA PRO A 530 -27.97 2.21 36.49
C PRO A 530 -26.95 1.99 37.62
N ARG A 531 -27.22 1.06 38.53
CA ARG A 531 -26.34 0.74 39.69
C ARG A 531 -26.17 -0.77 39.85
N GLY A 532 -24.99 -1.23 40.22
CA GLY A 532 -24.70 -2.64 40.48
C GLY A 532 -23.36 -3.07 39.91
N THR A 533 -23.14 -4.37 39.81
CA THR A 533 -21.83 -4.93 39.49
C THR A 533 -21.84 -5.71 38.17
N VAL A 534 -20.77 -5.57 37.38
CA VAL A 534 -20.49 -6.34 36.16
C VAL A 534 -19.32 -7.29 36.40
N ILE A 535 -19.51 -8.56 36.04
CA ILE A 535 -18.49 -9.61 36.11
C ILE A 535 -18.02 -9.92 34.70
N PHE A 536 -16.70 -9.97 34.49
CA PHE A 536 -16.08 -10.40 33.24
C PHE A 536 -15.45 -11.78 33.45
N SER A 537 -15.77 -12.73 32.58
CA SER A 537 -15.26 -14.10 32.67
C SER A 537 -15.00 -14.71 31.30
N LEU A 538 -14.16 -15.72 31.24
CA LEU A 538 -14.08 -16.58 30.06
C LEU A 538 -15.22 -17.59 30.12
N GLN A 539 -15.93 -17.80 29.00
CA GLN A 539 -17.12 -18.66 28.96
C GLN A 539 -16.85 -20.11 29.44
N GLN A 540 -15.59 -20.56 29.38
CA GLN A 540 -15.10 -21.86 29.85
C GLN A 540 -13.89 -21.73 30.80
N GLY A 541 -13.81 -20.66 31.62
CA GLY A 541 -12.63 -20.39 32.45
C GLY A 541 -12.89 -19.58 33.73
N PRO A 542 -11.84 -19.26 34.52
CA PRO A 542 -11.98 -18.46 35.73
C PRO A 542 -12.43 -17.01 35.41
N PRO A 543 -13.04 -16.30 36.37
CA PRO A 543 -13.40 -14.89 36.18
C PRO A 543 -12.15 -14.04 35.96
N LEU A 544 -12.19 -13.17 34.95
CA LEU A 544 -11.12 -12.23 34.60
C LEU A 544 -11.10 -11.02 35.55
N GLY A 545 -12.26 -10.67 36.11
CA GLY A 545 -12.39 -9.60 37.10
C GLY A 545 -13.82 -9.11 37.24
N THR A 546 -14.03 -8.20 38.19
CA THR A 546 -15.35 -7.66 38.53
C THR A 546 -15.25 -6.15 38.75
N ALA A 547 -16.21 -5.37 38.23
CA ALA A 547 -16.24 -3.92 38.37
C ALA A 547 -17.64 -3.38 38.71
N GLU A 548 -17.69 -2.33 39.54
CA GLU A 548 -18.92 -1.60 39.85
C GLU A 548 -19.30 -0.65 38.70
N VAL A 549 -20.60 -0.49 38.47
CA VAL A 549 -21.17 0.43 37.49
C VAL A 549 -21.17 1.85 38.04
N ASP A 550 -20.47 2.76 37.36
CA ASP A 550 -20.39 4.17 37.75
C ASP A 550 -21.68 4.95 37.43
N ASP A 551 -21.75 6.21 37.86
CA ASP A 551 -22.92 7.08 37.66
C ASP A 551 -23.22 7.39 36.17
N GLN A 552 -22.33 6.99 35.25
CA GLN A 552 -22.50 7.09 33.80
C GLN A 552 -22.84 5.73 33.15
N GLY A 553 -23.00 4.68 33.96
CA GLY A 553 -23.32 3.34 33.51
C GLY A 553 -22.12 2.50 33.07
N ARG A 554 -20.88 2.86 33.40
CA ARG A 554 -19.69 2.14 32.94
C ARG A 554 -19.09 1.27 34.04
N ALA A 555 -18.62 0.08 33.66
CA ALA A 555 -17.81 -0.80 34.49
C ALA A 555 -16.61 -1.26 33.66
N SER A 556 -15.40 -1.20 34.22
CA SER A 556 -14.16 -1.46 33.47
C SER A 556 -13.18 -2.29 34.29
N ILE A 557 -12.52 -3.25 33.64
CA ILE A 557 -11.40 -3.99 34.20
C ILE A 557 -10.24 -4.01 33.18
N THR A 558 -9.03 -4.23 33.66
CA THR A 558 -7.87 -4.44 32.80
C THR A 558 -7.26 -5.80 33.10
N THR A 559 -6.95 -6.59 32.06
CA THR A 559 -6.40 -7.93 32.18
C THR A 559 -5.41 -8.24 31.06
N SER A 560 -4.38 -9.03 31.37
CA SER A 560 -3.42 -9.60 30.41
C SER A 560 -3.52 -11.13 30.34
N ASP A 561 -4.45 -11.73 31.07
CA ASP A 561 -4.54 -13.18 31.30
C ASP A 561 -5.47 -13.89 30.29
N LEU A 562 -5.52 -13.38 29.05
CA LEU A 562 -6.31 -13.96 27.97
C LEU A 562 -5.52 -15.10 27.27
N PRO A 563 -6.12 -16.27 27.05
CA PRO A 563 -5.43 -17.40 26.43
C PRO A 563 -5.25 -17.18 24.92
N LEU A 564 -4.19 -17.80 24.35
CA LEU A 564 -3.90 -17.79 22.91
C LEU A 564 -5.04 -18.38 22.08
N GLY A 565 -5.31 -17.78 20.92
CA GLY A 565 -6.37 -18.19 19.99
C GLY A 565 -7.75 -17.60 20.33
N ASP A 566 -8.80 -18.17 19.75
CA ASP A 566 -10.18 -17.69 19.95
C ASP A 566 -10.69 -17.98 21.35
N SER A 567 -11.30 -16.97 21.96
CA SER A 567 -11.97 -17.06 23.25
C SER A 567 -13.27 -16.26 23.25
N VAL A 568 -14.22 -16.65 24.09
CA VAL A 568 -15.46 -15.89 24.28
C VAL A 568 -15.46 -15.32 25.69
N ILE A 569 -15.46 -13.99 25.77
CA ILE A 569 -15.55 -13.25 27.02
C ILE A 569 -17.03 -13.03 27.33
N ALA A 570 -17.50 -13.60 28.44
CA ALA A 570 -18.82 -13.36 28.99
C ALA A 570 -18.79 -12.13 29.91
N ILE A 571 -19.76 -11.25 29.74
CA ILE A 571 -19.96 -10.03 30.52
C ILE A 571 -21.34 -10.12 31.16
N ASP A 572 -21.36 -10.30 32.47
CA ASP A 572 -22.56 -10.57 33.24
C ASP A 572 -22.83 -9.42 34.22
N TYR A 573 -23.87 -8.64 33.95
CA TYR A 573 -24.40 -7.67 34.89
C TYR A 573 -25.44 -8.36 35.79
N ALA A 574 -25.14 -8.40 37.09
CA ALA A 574 -25.87 -9.22 38.05
C ALA A 574 -27.27 -8.67 38.42
N GLY A 575 -27.57 -7.40 38.13
CA GLY A 575 -28.83 -6.75 38.52
C GLY A 575 -28.97 -6.48 40.04
N GLY A 576 -30.17 -6.08 40.48
CA GLY A 576 -30.52 -5.73 41.86
C GLY A 576 -32.04 -5.57 42.07
N ASP A 577 -32.50 -5.12 43.24
CA ASP A 577 -33.94 -5.09 43.61
C ASP A 577 -34.87 -4.33 42.63
N ALA A 578 -34.31 -3.45 41.80
CA ALA A 578 -35.00 -2.70 40.73
C ALA A 578 -34.43 -2.96 39.32
N PHE A 579 -33.47 -3.87 39.17
CA PHE A 579 -32.69 -4.07 37.93
C PHE A 579 -32.61 -5.55 37.56
N VAL A 580 -33.01 -5.91 36.34
CA VAL A 580 -32.96 -7.31 35.87
C VAL A 580 -31.54 -7.65 35.40
N PRO A 581 -31.01 -8.85 35.69
CA PRO A 581 -29.71 -9.29 35.19
C PRO A 581 -29.65 -9.26 33.66
N ALA A 582 -28.48 -8.93 33.11
CA ALA A 582 -28.25 -8.90 31.68
C ALA A 582 -26.84 -9.45 31.37
N SER A 583 -26.75 -10.26 30.32
CA SER A 583 -25.51 -10.90 29.91
C SER A 583 -25.27 -10.69 28.43
N THR A 584 -24.01 -10.51 28.05
CA THR A 584 -23.57 -10.48 26.65
C THR A 584 -22.24 -11.22 26.52
N THR A 585 -21.91 -11.63 25.31
CA THR A 585 -20.65 -12.33 25.01
C THR A 585 -19.94 -11.65 23.87
N VAL A 586 -18.62 -11.65 23.93
CA VAL A 586 -17.77 -10.98 22.96
C VAL A 586 -16.69 -11.97 22.54
N PRO A 587 -16.60 -12.34 21.25
CA PRO A 587 -15.48 -13.12 20.76
C PRO A 587 -14.22 -12.26 20.81
N HIS A 588 -13.10 -12.85 21.20
CA HIS A 588 -11.82 -12.19 21.27
C HIS A 588 -10.72 -13.16 20.86
N HIS A 589 -9.90 -12.78 19.89
CA HIS A 589 -8.78 -13.59 19.40
C HIS A 589 -7.44 -13.06 19.94
N VAL A 590 -6.56 -13.95 20.42
CA VAL A 590 -5.22 -13.56 20.88
C VAL A 590 -4.14 -14.17 19.98
N ASN A 591 -3.43 -13.31 19.25
CA ASN A 591 -2.29 -13.68 18.41
C ASN A 591 -1.04 -13.99 19.26
N PRO A 592 -0.18 -14.94 18.85
CA PRO A 592 1.18 -15.03 19.38
C PRO A 592 1.95 -13.74 19.05
N ARG A 593 2.84 -13.31 19.94
CA ARG A 593 3.58 -12.04 19.78
C ARG A 593 4.46 -12.07 18.53
N GLN A 594 4.17 -11.24 17.52
CA GLN A 594 4.95 -11.11 16.28
C GLN A 594 5.41 -9.66 16.07
N GLY A 595 6.60 -9.47 15.48
CA GLY A 595 7.17 -8.16 15.15
C GLY A 595 6.38 -7.42 14.06
N GLU A 596 6.53 -6.10 13.99
CA GLU A 596 5.68 -5.15 13.25
C GLU A 596 5.34 -5.50 11.78
N PRO A 597 4.13 -5.12 11.29
CA PRO A 597 3.67 -5.42 9.94
C PRO A 597 4.05 -4.37 8.89
N VAL A 598 4.34 -4.81 7.66
CA VAL A 598 4.51 -4.00 6.45
C VAL A 598 3.81 -4.67 5.25
N GLY A 599 2.91 -3.92 4.58
CA GLY A 599 2.68 -3.95 3.12
C GLY A 599 1.70 -4.96 2.50
N ASP A 600 0.61 -4.43 1.90
CA ASP A 600 -0.43 -5.08 1.07
C ASP A 600 0.09 -5.88 -0.13
N ALA A 601 -0.52 -7.04 -0.41
CA ALA A 601 -0.23 -7.85 -1.60
C ALA A 601 -1.23 -9.04 -1.92
N PRO A 602 -1.31 -9.58 -3.18
CA PRO A 602 -2.58 -9.99 -3.85
C PRO A 602 -2.85 -11.51 -4.13
N LEU A 603 -3.95 -12.10 -3.64
CA LEU A 603 -4.18 -13.58 -3.72
C LEU A 603 -5.47 -14.08 -4.40
N ALA A 604 -6.31 -13.26 -5.02
CA ALA A 604 -7.55 -13.77 -5.65
C ALA A 604 -7.64 -13.57 -7.16
N GLU A 605 -6.92 -14.43 -7.88
CA GLU A 605 -7.42 -14.90 -9.17
C GLU A 605 -8.47 -16.01 -8.99
N VAL A 606 -9.43 -16.03 -9.90
CA VAL A 606 -10.72 -16.73 -9.87
C VAL A 606 -10.59 -18.26 -9.76
N LEU A 607 -11.22 -18.83 -8.73
CA LEU A 607 -11.37 -20.27 -8.50
C LEU A 607 -12.73 -20.74 -9.04
N ASP A 608 -12.76 -21.52 -10.14
CA ASP A 608 -14.00 -22.02 -10.75
C ASP A 608 -14.54 -23.27 -10.00
N TRP A 609 -15.00 -23.06 -8.76
CA TRP A 609 -15.51 -24.12 -7.86
C TRP A 609 -16.78 -24.80 -8.39
N ALA A 610 -17.50 -24.17 -9.32
CA ALA A 610 -18.77 -24.65 -9.86
C ALA A 610 -18.63 -25.86 -10.81
N LEU A 611 -17.42 -26.12 -11.33
CA LEU A 611 -17.12 -27.22 -12.26
C LEU A 611 -16.59 -28.48 -11.56
N LEU A 612 -16.43 -28.47 -10.24
CA LEU A 612 -15.90 -29.62 -9.50
C LEU A 612 -16.93 -30.77 -9.44
N PRO A 613 -16.48 -32.03 -9.58
CA PRO A 613 -17.38 -33.18 -9.51
C PRO A 613 -17.92 -33.36 -8.08
N THR A 614 -19.12 -33.93 -7.97
CA THR A 614 -19.60 -34.44 -6.69
C THR A 614 -18.72 -35.62 -6.27
N LEU A 615 -18.08 -35.53 -5.10
CA LEU A 615 -17.24 -36.60 -4.56
C LEU A 615 -18.00 -37.40 -3.50
N ALA A 616 -17.83 -38.71 -3.51
CA ALA A 616 -18.45 -39.62 -2.55
C ALA A 616 -17.53 -40.80 -2.25
N LEU A 617 -17.89 -41.58 -1.22
CA LEU A 617 -17.15 -42.76 -0.78
C LEU A 617 -16.83 -43.72 -1.95
N MET A 618 -15.54 -44.01 -2.14
CA MET A 618 -15.06 -44.89 -3.20
C MET A 618 -15.19 -46.37 -2.79
N ALA A 619 -15.71 -47.19 -3.70
CA ALA A 619 -15.88 -48.63 -3.48
C ALA A 619 -14.56 -49.43 -3.54
N ASP A 620 -13.58 -48.94 -4.29
CA ASP A 620 -12.23 -49.52 -4.39
C ASP A 620 -11.28 -48.78 -3.43
N PRO A 621 -10.72 -49.44 -2.40
CA PRO A 621 -9.81 -48.82 -1.44
C PRO A 621 -8.44 -48.44 -2.03
N HIS A 622 -8.17 -48.79 -3.30
CA HIS A 622 -6.97 -48.39 -4.00
C HIS A 622 -7.21 -47.31 -5.07
N ALA A 623 -8.45 -46.87 -5.29
CA ALA A 623 -8.75 -45.79 -6.23
C ALA A 623 -8.17 -44.45 -5.75
N VAL A 624 -7.74 -43.62 -6.70
CA VAL A 624 -7.10 -42.32 -6.45
C VAL A 624 -7.69 -41.28 -7.42
N ASP A 625 -8.07 -40.12 -6.88
CA ASP A 625 -8.57 -38.96 -7.63
C ASP A 625 -7.89 -37.67 -7.14
N GLY A 626 -7.46 -36.82 -8.08
CA GLY A 626 -6.79 -35.55 -7.80
C GLY A 626 -7.67 -34.53 -7.09
N HIS A 627 -8.99 -34.53 -7.34
CA HIS A 627 -9.93 -33.66 -6.63
C HIS A 627 -10.14 -34.12 -5.19
N VAL A 628 -10.06 -35.44 -4.93
CA VAL A 628 -10.15 -35.97 -3.57
C VAL A 628 -8.95 -35.54 -2.73
N LYS A 629 -7.74 -35.44 -3.32
CA LYS A 629 -6.57 -34.86 -2.63
C LYS A 629 -6.82 -33.43 -2.21
N LEU A 630 -7.39 -32.61 -3.10
CA LEU A 630 -7.75 -31.24 -2.78
C LEU A 630 -8.81 -31.18 -1.66
N ALA A 631 -9.86 -32.01 -1.72
CA ALA A 631 -10.87 -32.10 -0.68
C ALA A 631 -10.29 -32.49 0.69
N GLN A 632 -9.39 -33.47 0.73
CA GLN A 632 -8.72 -33.90 1.96
C GLN A 632 -7.86 -32.78 2.57
N SER A 633 -7.16 -32.00 1.73
CA SER A 633 -6.39 -30.84 2.18
C SER A 633 -7.29 -29.74 2.76
N LEU A 634 -8.40 -29.41 2.08
CA LEU A 634 -9.37 -28.42 2.54
C LEU A 634 -10.07 -28.84 3.84
N LEU A 635 -10.45 -30.12 3.97
CA LEU A 635 -11.06 -30.66 5.19
C LEU A 635 -10.10 -30.65 6.39
N ASN A 636 -8.82 -30.92 6.15
CA ASN A 636 -7.78 -30.80 7.17
C ASN A 636 -7.60 -29.33 7.60
N ALA A 637 -7.51 -28.42 6.64
CA ALA A 637 -7.34 -26.98 6.90
C ALA A 637 -8.55 -26.36 7.59
N ALA A 638 -9.77 -26.81 7.26
CA ALA A 638 -11.01 -26.39 7.91
C ALA A 638 -11.20 -26.99 9.33
N GLY A 639 -10.25 -27.79 9.83
CA GLY A 639 -10.34 -28.42 11.14
C GLY A 639 -11.42 -29.50 11.26
N ALA A 640 -11.97 -29.98 10.14
CA ALA A 640 -13.09 -30.91 10.12
C ALA A 640 -12.68 -32.38 10.29
N ALA A 641 -11.37 -32.68 10.27
CA ALA A 641 -10.82 -34.03 10.35
C ALA A 641 -10.11 -34.31 11.69
N ALA A 642 -10.57 -35.35 12.40
CA ALA A 642 -9.91 -35.85 13.60
C ALA A 642 -9.91 -37.40 13.62
N PRO A 643 -8.74 -38.07 13.44
CA PRO A 643 -7.41 -37.50 13.20
C PRO A 643 -7.26 -36.88 11.80
N THR A 644 -6.20 -36.08 11.60
CA THR A 644 -5.85 -35.45 10.31
C THR A 644 -5.81 -36.48 9.18
N LEU A 645 -6.45 -36.17 8.05
CA LEU A 645 -6.48 -37.02 6.87
C LEU A 645 -5.11 -37.05 6.19
N VAL A 646 -4.73 -38.21 5.67
CA VAL A 646 -3.62 -38.31 4.72
C VAL A 646 -4.14 -37.87 3.34
N VAL A 647 -3.40 -37.03 2.63
CA VAL A 647 -3.76 -36.51 1.30
C VAL A 647 -3.42 -37.56 0.22
N ASP A 648 -4.09 -38.71 0.26
CA ASP A 648 -3.82 -39.87 -0.59
C ASP A 648 -4.71 -39.97 -1.83
N GLY A 649 -5.71 -39.10 -1.94
CA GLY A 649 -6.67 -39.06 -3.05
C GLY A 649 -7.69 -40.18 -3.05
N ASN A 650 -7.79 -40.96 -1.96
CA ASN A 650 -8.83 -41.97 -1.80
C ASN A 650 -9.96 -41.43 -0.90
N PHE A 651 -11.19 -41.35 -1.44
CA PHE A 651 -12.34 -40.96 -0.63
C PHE A 651 -12.80 -42.17 0.19
N GLY A 652 -12.10 -42.41 1.30
CA GLY A 652 -12.37 -43.48 2.24
C GLY A 652 -13.26 -43.06 3.41
N VAL A 653 -13.47 -43.97 4.35
CA VAL A 653 -14.36 -43.78 5.51
C VAL A 653 -13.94 -42.63 6.43
N LEU A 654 -12.65 -42.29 6.49
CA LEU A 654 -12.14 -41.15 7.26
C LEU A 654 -12.47 -39.83 6.58
N THR A 655 -12.31 -39.74 5.25
CA THR A 655 -12.71 -38.58 4.46
C THR A 655 -14.22 -38.37 4.54
N GLN A 656 -15.02 -39.44 4.46
CA GLN A 656 -16.46 -39.40 4.64
C GLN A 656 -16.87 -38.87 6.03
N ALA A 657 -16.22 -39.34 7.10
CA ALA A 657 -16.49 -38.86 8.46
C ALA A 657 -16.15 -37.37 8.65
N ALA A 658 -15.08 -36.89 8.01
CA ALA A 658 -14.72 -35.47 8.01
C ALA A 658 -15.76 -34.61 7.28
N VAL A 659 -16.27 -35.09 6.13
CA VAL A 659 -17.34 -34.41 5.37
C VAL A 659 -18.64 -34.32 6.18
N HIS A 660 -19.04 -35.44 6.81
CA HIS A 660 -20.20 -35.44 7.71
C HIS A 660 -20.03 -34.45 8.86
N THR A 661 -18.83 -34.37 9.44
CA THR A 661 -18.53 -33.42 10.52
C THR A 661 -18.61 -31.98 10.03
N PHE A 662 -18.06 -31.68 8.86
CA PHE A 662 -18.11 -30.36 8.24
C PHE A 662 -19.54 -29.92 7.91
N ARG A 663 -20.37 -30.83 7.36
CA ARG A 663 -21.78 -30.57 7.05
C ARG A 663 -22.69 -30.42 8.27
N ALA A 664 -22.24 -30.81 9.46
CA ALA A 664 -23.03 -30.69 10.69
C ALA A 664 -23.16 -29.24 11.22
N GLY A 665 -22.55 -28.27 10.55
CA GLY A 665 -22.72 -26.84 10.82
C GLY A 665 -24.12 -26.29 10.42
N PRO A 666 -24.51 -25.09 10.91
CA PRO A 666 -25.88 -24.57 10.78
C PRO A 666 -26.32 -24.17 9.36
N ILE A 667 -25.41 -24.19 8.38
CA ILE A 667 -25.60 -23.61 7.03
C ILE A 667 -25.75 -24.70 5.95
N LEU A 668 -25.20 -25.89 6.15
CA LEU A 668 -25.16 -26.95 5.14
C LEU A 668 -26.23 -28.02 5.39
N THR A 669 -26.71 -28.64 4.31
CA THR A 669 -27.61 -29.80 4.44
C THR A 669 -26.81 -31.02 4.92
N PRO A 670 -27.26 -31.77 5.95
CA PRO A 670 -26.59 -32.98 6.39
C PRO A 670 -26.44 -34.01 5.26
N GLY A 671 -25.28 -34.65 5.17
CA GLY A 671 -24.90 -35.56 4.07
C GLY A 671 -23.46 -36.06 4.22
N ASP A 672 -23.04 -36.92 3.30
CA ASP A 672 -21.74 -37.62 3.33
C ASP A 672 -20.88 -37.40 2.07
N ASP A 673 -21.43 -36.68 1.09
CA ASP A 673 -20.82 -36.35 -0.19
C ASP A 673 -20.30 -34.90 -0.20
N ILE A 674 -19.39 -34.58 -1.11
CA ILE A 674 -18.93 -33.22 -1.37
C ILE A 674 -19.59 -32.78 -2.68
N ASP A 675 -20.71 -32.09 -2.56
CA ASP A 675 -21.42 -31.45 -3.67
C ASP A 675 -20.98 -29.98 -3.81
N THR A 676 -21.52 -29.29 -4.82
CA THR A 676 -21.17 -27.89 -5.10
C THR A 676 -21.31 -26.97 -3.86
N PRO A 677 -22.41 -27.01 -3.08
CA PRO A 677 -22.49 -26.26 -1.82
C PRO A 677 -21.35 -26.54 -0.82
N VAL A 678 -20.92 -27.80 -0.67
CA VAL A 678 -19.82 -28.15 0.23
C VAL A 678 -18.47 -27.71 -0.32
N TRP A 679 -18.25 -27.79 -1.63
CA TRP A 679 -17.03 -27.25 -2.26
C TRP A 679 -16.87 -25.75 -1.99
N PHE A 680 -17.96 -24.99 -2.13
CA PHE A 680 -17.96 -23.56 -1.80
C PHE A 680 -17.72 -23.31 -0.31
N ALA A 681 -18.38 -24.05 0.57
CA ALA A 681 -18.17 -23.88 2.01
C ALA A 681 -16.74 -24.24 2.44
N LEU A 682 -16.13 -25.27 1.84
CA LEU A 682 -14.73 -25.64 2.10
C LEU A 682 -13.75 -24.57 1.59
N ALA A 683 -14.02 -23.98 0.44
CA ALA A 683 -13.22 -22.86 -0.09
C ALA A 683 -13.23 -21.65 0.85
N VAL A 684 -14.38 -21.35 1.45
CA VAL A 684 -14.54 -20.25 2.42
C VAL A 684 -13.86 -20.59 3.75
N ALA A 685 -14.03 -21.83 4.24
CA ALA A 685 -13.47 -22.25 5.53
C ALA A 685 -11.95 -22.48 5.50
N ALA A 686 -11.38 -22.75 4.32
CA ALA A 686 -9.96 -23.04 4.13
C ALA A 686 -9.42 -22.32 2.89
N PRO A 687 -9.25 -20.99 2.93
CA PRO A 687 -8.81 -20.20 1.78
C PRO A 687 -7.32 -20.40 1.42
N PHE A 688 -6.51 -20.91 2.35
CA PHE A 688 -5.08 -21.21 2.14
C PHE A 688 -4.79 -22.70 2.38
N PRO A 689 -5.35 -23.61 1.57
CA PRO A 689 -5.10 -25.03 1.73
C PRO A 689 -3.64 -25.35 1.41
N LEU A 690 -3.09 -26.37 2.04
CA LEU A 690 -1.79 -26.89 1.65
C LEU A 690 -1.91 -27.54 0.26
N LEU A 691 -1.19 -27.03 -0.73
CA LEU A 691 -1.16 -27.63 -2.07
C LEU A 691 0.13 -28.41 -2.29
N GLU A 692 -0.01 -29.66 -2.70
CA GLU A 692 1.10 -30.56 -2.98
C GLU A 692 0.69 -31.57 -4.07
N PRO A 693 1.63 -32.21 -4.78
CA PRO A 693 1.29 -33.27 -5.74
C PRO A 693 0.50 -34.43 -5.09
N GLY A 694 0.83 -34.72 -3.82
CA GLY A 694 0.34 -35.86 -3.04
C GLY A 694 0.88 -37.21 -3.57
N PRO A 695 1.00 -38.25 -2.72
CA PRO A 695 1.44 -39.57 -3.15
C PRO A 695 0.49 -40.17 -4.20
N ARG A 696 1.03 -40.94 -5.17
CA ARG A 696 0.31 -41.71 -6.22
C ARG A 696 -0.33 -40.82 -7.32
N ILE A 697 -0.54 -41.37 -8.51
CA ILE A 697 -1.07 -40.66 -9.69
C ILE A 697 -2.59 -40.94 -9.81
N PRO A 698 -3.45 -39.96 -10.18
CA PRO A 698 -3.14 -38.57 -10.61
C PRO A 698 -2.73 -37.59 -9.48
N PRO A 699 -1.97 -36.51 -9.78
CA PRO A 699 -1.61 -35.48 -8.79
C PRO A 699 -2.84 -34.68 -8.32
N MET A 700 -2.67 -33.85 -7.28
CA MET A 700 -3.74 -32.95 -6.82
C MET A 700 -4.27 -32.08 -7.96
N THR A 701 -5.59 -32.00 -8.07
CA THR A 701 -6.27 -31.26 -9.13
C THR A 701 -7.34 -30.36 -8.53
N GLY A 702 -7.41 -29.13 -9.03
CA GLY A 702 -8.56 -28.26 -8.81
C GLY A 702 -8.20 -26.77 -8.83
N PRO A 703 -9.19 -25.90 -8.64
CA PRO A 703 -9.03 -24.47 -8.87
C PRO A 703 -7.86 -23.81 -8.12
N PRO A 704 -7.56 -24.12 -6.84
CA PRO A 704 -6.42 -23.51 -6.14
C PRO A 704 -5.07 -23.77 -6.80
N VAL A 705 -4.93 -24.91 -7.49
CA VAL A 705 -3.71 -25.24 -8.23
C VAL A 705 -3.56 -24.35 -9.46
N ALA A 706 -4.65 -24.09 -10.18
CA ALA A 706 -4.67 -23.19 -11.34
C ALA A 706 -4.28 -21.75 -10.92
N VAL A 707 -4.78 -21.28 -9.79
CA VAL A 707 -4.42 -19.96 -9.24
C VAL A 707 -2.93 -19.86 -8.97
N VAL A 708 -2.32 -20.88 -8.33
CA VAL A 708 -0.88 -20.88 -8.10
C VAL A 708 -0.10 -20.90 -9.42
N GLN A 709 -0.53 -21.69 -10.40
CA GLN A 709 0.10 -21.74 -11.72
C GLN A 709 0.08 -20.36 -12.41
N ARG A 710 -1.03 -19.62 -12.32
CA ARG A 710 -1.14 -18.25 -12.86
C ARG A 710 -0.28 -17.24 -12.11
N LEU A 711 -0.35 -17.22 -10.77
CA LEU A 711 0.47 -16.33 -9.95
C LEU A 711 1.97 -16.58 -10.16
N LEU A 712 2.37 -17.83 -10.35
CA LEU A 712 3.74 -18.18 -10.73
C LEU A 712 4.08 -17.71 -12.14
N ASN A 713 3.19 -17.88 -13.12
CA ASN A 713 3.41 -17.40 -14.49
C ASN A 713 3.60 -15.87 -14.57
N GLN A 714 2.96 -15.09 -13.69
CA GLN A 714 3.17 -13.65 -13.58
C GLN A 714 4.60 -13.28 -13.13
N GLN A 715 5.33 -14.21 -12.50
CA GLN A 715 6.72 -14.03 -12.07
C GLN A 715 7.74 -14.36 -13.17
N GLY A 716 7.28 -14.76 -14.36
CA GLY A 716 8.11 -15.04 -15.54
C GLY A 716 8.98 -16.31 -15.51
N PRO A 717 8.48 -17.49 -15.08
CA PRO A 717 9.19 -18.75 -15.20
C PRO A 717 9.42 -19.13 -16.68
N GLU A 718 10.59 -19.68 -17.00
CA GLU A 718 10.90 -20.22 -18.33
C GLU A 718 11.19 -21.74 -18.25
N PRO A 719 10.39 -22.60 -18.93
CA PRO A 719 9.18 -22.29 -19.71
C PRO A 719 7.97 -21.94 -18.81
N PRO A 720 6.96 -21.21 -19.35
CA PRO A 720 5.73 -20.93 -18.63
C PRO A 720 4.95 -22.21 -18.33
N LEU A 721 4.28 -22.25 -17.18
CA LEU A 721 3.44 -23.38 -16.77
C LEU A 721 2.14 -23.41 -17.56
N ASP A 722 1.66 -24.62 -17.87
CA ASP A 722 0.29 -24.82 -18.32
C ASP A 722 -0.68 -24.54 -17.16
N ASP A 723 -1.63 -23.61 -17.35
CA ASP A 723 -2.72 -23.31 -16.40
C ASP A 723 -3.82 -24.37 -16.49
N ASP A 724 -3.48 -25.61 -16.15
CA ASP A 724 -4.33 -26.79 -16.32
C ASP A 724 -4.97 -27.28 -15.01
N GLY A 725 -4.65 -26.62 -13.89
CA GLY A 725 -5.18 -26.93 -12.56
C GLY A 725 -4.67 -28.25 -11.98
N LYS A 726 -3.57 -28.82 -12.50
CA LYS A 726 -2.96 -30.06 -12.00
C LYS A 726 -1.59 -29.79 -11.40
N TYR A 727 -1.37 -30.25 -10.17
CA TYR A 727 -0.13 -29.98 -9.43
C TYR A 727 0.95 -30.98 -9.85
N GLY A 728 1.43 -30.83 -11.10
CA GLY A 728 2.43 -31.69 -11.71
C GLY A 728 3.87 -31.30 -11.36
N PRO A 729 4.87 -32.07 -11.85
CA PRO A 729 6.28 -31.82 -11.57
C PRO A 729 6.77 -30.42 -11.98
N GLU A 730 6.20 -29.86 -13.05
CA GLU A 730 6.54 -28.50 -13.51
C GLU A 730 6.05 -27.43 -12.54
N THR A 731 4.81 -27.56 -12.04
CA THR A 731 4.25 -26.68 -11.01
C THR A 731 5.03 -26.79 -9.70
N GLU A 732 5.40 -28.00 -9.29
CA GLU A 732 6.25 -28.21 -8.10
C GLU A 732 7.63 -27.52 -8.26
N THR A 733 8.25 -27.66 -9.43
CA THR A 733 9.55 -27.02 -9.74
C THR A 733 9.45 -25.49 -9.73
N ALA A 734 8.36 -24.93 -10.27
CA ALA A 734 8.11 -23.50 -10.25
C ALA A 734 7.85 -22.96 -8.84
N VAL A 735 7.09 -23.69 -8.01
CA VAL A 735 6.90 -23.35 -6.58
C VAL A 735 8.23 -23.38 -5.83
N GLN A 736 9.07 -24.40 -6.06
CA GLN A 736 10.41 -24.46 -5.44
C GLN A 736 11.28 -23.28 -5.86
N THR A 737 11.24 -22.91 -7.14
CA THR A 737 11.98 -21.76 -7.68
C THR A 737 11.49 -20.45 -7.08
N PHE A 738 10.18 -20.28 -6.96
CA PHE A 738 9.56 -19.12 -6.33
C PHE A 738 9.89 -19.00 -4.84
N GLN A 739 9.77 -20.10 -4.09
CA GLN A 739 10.13 -20.17 -2.67
C GLN A 739 11.61 -19.83 -2.47
N MET A 740 12.48 -20.32 -3.34
CA MET A 740 13.91 -20.00 -3.33
C MET A 740 14.16 -18.51 -3.59
N ALA A 741 13.43 -17.90 -4.52
CA ALA A 741 13.55 -16.48 -4.85
C ALA A 741 13.05 -15.56 -3.72
N HIS A 742 12.06 -15.99 -2.94
CA HIS A 742 11.43 -15.21 -1.86
C HIS A 742 11.92 -15.58 -0.45
N GLY A 743 12.96 -16.40 -0.33
CA GLY A 743 13.54 -16.77 0.97
C GLY A 743 12.66 -17.66 1.85
N LEU A 744 11.71 -18.36 1.24
CA LEU A 744 10.85 -19.33 1.91
C LEU A 744 11.50 -20.72 1.97
N THR A 745 10.99 -21.58 2.84
CA THR A 745 11.38 -23.00 2.88
C THR A 745 11.04 -23.66 1.55
N VAL A 746 12.05 -24.10 0.82
CA VAL A 746 11.91 -24.73 -0.50
C VAL A 746 11.40 -26.16 -0.34
N THR A 747 10.09 -26.32 -0.28
CA THR A 747 9.40 -27.61 -0.10
C THR A 747 8.76 -28.10 -1.39
N GLY A 748 8.47 -27.19 -2.34
CA GLY A 748 7.63 -27.49 -3.50
C GLY A 748 6.16 -27.68 -3.15
N THR A 749 5.79 -27.40 -1.90
CA THR A 749 4.43 -27.39 -1.37
C THR A 749 4.01 -25.96 -1.14
N VAL A 750 2.82 -25.57 -1.60
CA VAL A 750 2.28 -24.24 -1.29
C VAL A 750 1.69 -24.26 0.11
N THR A 751 2.48 -23.77 1.06
CA THR A 751 2.07 -23.54 2.45
C THR A 751 1.37 -22.18 2.59
N PRO A 752 0.73 -21.87 3.73
CA PRO A 752 0.16 -20.54 3.96
C PRO A 752 1.18 -19.39 3.75
N GLU A 753 2.44 -19.58 4.11
CA GLU A 753 3.51 -18.60 3.89
C GLU A 753 3.85 -18.45 2.40
N THR A 754 3.73 -19.53 1.62
CA THR A 754 3.94 -19.49 0.16
C THR A 754 2.78 -18.80 -0.54
N TRP A 755 1.54 -19.06 -0.10
CA TRP A 755 0.36 -18.34 -0.56
C TRP A 755 0.52 -16.83 -0.35
N VAL A 756 0.87 -16.42 0.87
CA VAL A 756 1.10 -15.00 1.22
C VAL A 756 2.21 -14.38 0.37
N ALA A 757 3.29 -15.09 0.07
CA ALA A 757 4.34 -14.55 -0.77
C ALA A 757 3.94 -14.43 -2.25
N LEU A 758 3.15 -15.38 -2.77
CA LEU A 758 2.59 -15.33 -4.14
C LEU A 758 1.64 -14.14 -4.28
N ALA A 759 0.92 -13.83 -3.20
CA ALA A 759 0.31 -12.54 -2.95
C ALA A 759 1.35 -11.50 -2.53
N GLY A 760 2.42 -11.21 -3.28
CA GLY A 760 3.39 -10.13 -3.01
C GLY A 760 3.54 -9.18 -4.21
N PRO A 761 3.63 -7.82 -4.15
CA PRO A 761 4.33 -7.12 -5.23
C PRO A 761 5.82 -7.47 -5.18
N PRO A 762 6.53 -7.55 -6.32
CA PRO A 762 7.96 -7.85 -6.32
C PRO A 762 8.72 -6.72 -5.60
N PRO A 763 9.70 -7.02 -4.73
CA PRO A 763 10.50 -5.97 -4.12
C PRO A 763 11.25 -5.19 -5.19
N THR A 764 11.04 -3.88 -5.25
CA THR A 764 11.82 -2.96 -6.07
C THR A 764 13.29 -3.03 -5.61
N PRO A 765 14.27 -3.27 -6.50
CA PRO A 765 15.67 -3.26 -6.12
C PRO A 765 16.07 -1.83 -5.75
N THR A 766 16.14 -1.52 -4.45
CA THR A 766 16.70 -0.25 -3.99
C THR A 766 18.19 -0.45 -3.69
N PRO A 767 19.09 0.35 -4.29
CA PRO A 767 20.51 0.16 -4.13
C PRO A 767 21.03 0.72 -2.80
N SER A 768 21.83 -0.12 -2.13
CA SER A 768 23.02 0.20 -1.30
C SER A 768 22.86 0.60 0.18
N GLY A 769 23.52 -0.20 1.04
CA GLY A 769 24.12 0.23 2.32
C GLY A 769 25.14 -0.82 2.82
N PRO A 770 26.37 -0.47 3.26
CA PRO A 770 27.52 -1.39 3.29
C PRO A 770 27.75 -2.09 4.66
N SER A 771 28.03 -3.41 4.68
CA SER A 771 29.00 -4.10 5.59
C SER A 771 28.98 -5.64 5.50
N GLY A 772 29.99 -6.24 4.84
CA GLY A 772 30.87 -7.25 5.45
C GLY A 772 30.41 -8.68 5.81
N SER A 773 29.54 -9.36 5.06
CA SER A 773 29.37 -10.81 5.23
C SER A 773 30.44 -11.59 4.45
N ARG A 774 31.21 -12.46 5.15
CA ARG A 774 32.22 -13.33 4.54
C ARG A 774 31.81 -14.80 4.65
N SER A 775 32.05 -15.55 3.58
CA SER A 775 31.74 -16.99 3.46
C SER A 775 32.97 -17.76 3.00
N MET A 776 32.94 -19.08 3.09
CA MET A 776 33.95 -19.96 2.52
C MET A 776 33.34 -20.87 1.46
N ARG A 777 34.02 -21.00 0.32
CA ARG A 777 33.78 -22.00 -0.71
C ARG A 777 34.70 -23.18 -0.48
N LEU A 778 34.13 -24.38 -0.43
CA LEU A 778 34.81 -25.64 -0.21
C LEU A 778 34.60 -26.53 -1.43
N THR A 779 35.70 -26.94 -2.06
CA THR A 779 35.68 -27.83 -3.23
C THR A 779 36.03 -29.24 -2.82
N PHE A 780 35.23 -30.20 -3.25
CA PHE A 780 35.43 -31.63 -3.02
C PHE A 780 35.50 -32.38 -4.34
N SER A 781 36.22 -33.49 -4.35
CA SER A 781 36.28 -34.45 -5.46
C SER A 781 35.76 -35.81 -4.99
N TYR A 782 35.25 -36.60 -5.92
CA TYR A 782 34.81 -37.97 -5.67
C TYR A 782 35.18 -38.87 -6.85
N ASP A 783 35.54 -40.12 -6.57
CA ASP A 783 35.79 -41.15 -7.58
C ASP A 783 35.31 -42.50 -7.05
N SER A 784 34.38 -43.13 -7.77
CA SER A 784 33.80 -44.42 -7.38
C SER A 784 34.81 -45.55 -7.21
N ALA A 785 35.96 -45.47 -7.88
CA ALA A 785 37.04 -46.44 -7.69
C ALA A 785 37.59 -46.43 -6.26
N ASP A 786 37.51 -45.29 -5.54
CA ASP A 786 37.99 -45.14 -4.17
C ASP A 786 37.06 -45.85 -3.18
N TRP A 787 35.75 -45.58 -3.20
CA TRP A 787 34.82 -46.22 -2.24
C TRP A 787 34.48 -47.67 -2.61
N ALA A 788 34.62 -48.07 -3.88
CA ALA A 788 34.54 -49.48 -4.27
C ALA A 788 35.64 -50.35 -3.64
N GLN A 789 36.77 -49.74 -3.24
CA GLN A 789 37.87 -50.39 -2.52
C GLN A 789 37.81 -50.16 -1.00
N GLY A 790 36.71 -49.59 -0.48
CA GLY A 790 36.55 -49.24 0.93
C GLY A 790 37.24 -47.92 1.34
N GLY A 791 37.63 -47.09 0.37
CA GLY A 791 38.16 -45.74 0.58
C GLY A 791 37.07 -44.67 0.80
N PRO A 792 37.46 -43.40 0.98
CA PRO A 792 36.52 -42.32 1.29
C PRO A 792 35.61 -41.97 0.11
N VAL A 793 34.35 -41.60 0.40
CA VAL A 793 33.35 -41.23 -0.61
C VAL A 793 33.68 -39.91 -1.29
N VAL A 794 34.28 -38.96 -0.56
CA VAL A 794 34.74 -37.66 -1.10
C VAL A 794 36.11 -37.31 -0.54
N ARG A 795 36.85 -36.46 -1.26
CA ARG A 795 38.13 -35.89 -0.86
C ARG A 795 38.07 -34.38 -0.95
N PHE A 796 38.53 -33.69 0.09
CA PHE A 796 38.68 -32.23 0.06
C PHE A 796 39.78 -31.80 -0.92
N VAL A 797 39.49 -30.77 -1.72
CA VAL A 797 40.38 -30.24 -2.77
C VAL A 797 40.92 -28.86 -2.41
N SER A 798 40.05 -27.90 -2.11
CA SER A 798 40.46 -26.53 -1.82
C SER A 798 39.41 -25.75 -1.03
N ARG A 799 39.86 -24.70 -0.34
CA ARG A 799 39.03 -23.68 0.30
C ARG A 799 39.39 -22.29 -0.24
N GLU A 800 38.38 -21.47 -0.47
CA GLU A 800 38.50 -20.06 -0.83
C GLU A 800 37.54 -19.22 0.01
N ASP A 801 38.02 -18.12 0.61
CA ASP A 801 37.16 -17.19 1.35
C ASP A 801 36.57 -16.14 0.39
N LEU A 802 35.27 -15.88 0.52
CA LEU A 802 34.47 -15.06 -0.37
C LEU A 802 33.83 -13.89 0.37
N GLU A 803 33.84 -12.70 -0.24
CA GLU A 803 33.07 -11.54 0.24
C GLU A 803 31.64 -11.59 -0.29
N MET A 804 30.89 -12.58 0.19
CA MET A 804 29.46 -12.73 -0.05
C MET A 804 28.78 -13.34 1.17
N THR A 805 27.49 -13.09 1.31
CA THR A 805 26.66 -13.75 2.33
C THR A 805 26.47 -15.21 1.96
N ALA A 806 26.66 -16.12 2.92
CA ALA A 806 26.40 -17.53 2.70
C ALA A 806 24.89 -17.71 2.47
N PRO A 807 24.48 -18.61 1.56
CA PRO A 807 23.07 -18.87 1.35
C PRO A 807 22.39 -19.34 2.65
N LEU A 808 21.10 -19.07 2.82
CA LEU A 808 20.35 -19.34 4.04
C LEU A 808 20.50 -20.80 4.52
N ALA A 809 20.66 -20.96 5.84
CA ALA A 809 20.71 -22.25 6.51
C ALA A 809 19.30 -22.85 6.60
N ALA A 810 19.21 -24.17 6.58
CA ALA A 810 18.06 -24.87 7.17
C ALA A 810 18.11 -24.69 8.70
N ASP A 811 16.95 -24.78 9.37
CA ASP A 811 16.86 -24.66 10.83
C ASP A 811 17.85 -25.64 11.52
N PRO A 812 18.81 -25.15 12.33
CA PRO A 812 19.76 -26.02 13.04
C PRO A 812 19.07 -27.04 13.96
N ASP A 813 17.88 -26.72 14.48
CA ASP A 813 17.14 -27.56 15.42
C ASP A 813 16.28 -28.64 14.74
N ASP A 814 16.04 -28.59 13.42
CA ASP A 814 15.38 -29.68 12.67
C ASP A 814 16.39 -30.80 12.36
N SER A 815 16.46 -31.83 13.23
CA SER A 815 17.41 -32.94 13.08
C SER A 815 17.05 -33.87 11.90
N PRO A 816 17.90 -33.98 10.86
CA PRO A 816 17.63 -34.80 9.67
C PRO A 816 17.97 -36.30 9.89
N HIS A 817 18.08 -36.76 11.13
CA HIS A 817 18.46 -38.13 11.43
C HIS A 817 17.41 -39.12 10.88
N GLY A 818 17.87 -40.05 10.03
CA GLY A 818 17.00 -41.02 9.36
C GLY A 818 16.48 -40.57 7.99
N ARG A 819 16.78 -39.35 7.53
CA ARG A 819 16.41 -38.86 6.20
C ARG A 819 17.47 -39.24 5.16
N ALA A 820 17.00 -39.55 3.95
CA ALA A 820 17.85 -39.76 2.78
C ALA A 820 18.21 -38.42 2.11
N GLY A 821 19.34 -38.35 1.42
CA GLY A 821 19.80 -37.18 0.68
C GLY A 821 21.24 -36.79 0.98
N PHE A 822 21.60 -35.56 0.65
CA PHE A 822 22.92 -35.00 0.93
C PHE A 822 22.79 -33.64 1.61
N TRP A 823 23.56 -33.41 2.65
CA TRP A 823 23.68 -32.10 3.31
C TRP A 823 25.04 -31.92 3.95
N TYR A 824 25.33 -30.69 4.38
CA TYR A 824 26.52 -30.36 5.15
C TYR A 824 26.19 -29.46 6.33
N GLU A 825 27.03 -29.54 7.35
CA GLU A 825 26.87 -28.80 8.61
C GLU A 825 28.18 -28.10 8.98
N LEU A 826 28.11 -26.83 9.39
CA LEU A 826 29.18 -26.15 10.12
C LEU A 826 28.90 -26.35 11.62
N ARG A 827 29.90 -26.84 12.34
CA ARG A 827 29.78 -27.11 13.78
C ARG A 827 30.81 -26.33 14.58
N ASP A 828 30.42 -25.96 15.80
CA ASP A 828 31.34 -25.37 16.78
C ASP A 828 32.29 -26.44 17.37
N ALA A 829 33.26 -26.00 18.17
CA ALA A 829 34.23 -26.91 18.81
C ALA A 829 33.60 -27.91 19.82
N ALA A 830 32.36 -27.67 20.25
CA ALA A 830 31.58 -28.56 21.11
C ALA A 830 30.68 -29.53 20.30
N GLY A 831 30.70 -29.46 18.96
CA GLY A 831 29.92 -30.30 18.06
C GLY A 831 28.50 -29.82 17.81
N ARG A 832 28.12 -28.60 18.25
CA ARG A 832 26.79 -28.01 17.99
C ARG A 832 26.71 -27.47 16.57
N VAL A 833 25.57 -27.66 15.92
CA VAL A 833 25.33 -27.22 14.54
C VAL A 833 25.04 -25.72 14.53
N LEU A 834 25.89 -24.97 13.84
CA LEU A 834 25.78 -23.52 13.66
C LEU A 834 25.13 -23.18 12.31
N TYR A 835 25.27 -24.06 11.33
CA TYR A 835 24.73 -23.88 9.99
C TYR A 835 24.52 -25.26 9.37
N ARG A 836 23.35 -25.49 8.74
CA ARG A 836 23.04 -26.74 8.04
C ARG A 836 22.48 -26.40 6.66
N ARG A 837 22.83 -27.16 5.64
CA ARG A 837 22.25 -26.99 4.30
C ARG A 837 22.23 -28.27 3.47
N GLY A 838 21.05 -28.58 2.93
CA GLY A 838 20.86 -29.66 1.95
C GLY A 838 21.37 -29.29 0.56
N ARG A 839 21.87 -30.27 -0.19
CA ARG A 839 22.21 -30.14 -1.61
C ARG A 839 21.62 -31.31 -2.38
N HIS A 840 21.02 -31.02 -3.53
CA HIS A 840 20.49 -32.06 -4.39
C HIS A 840 21.63 -32.76 -5.15
N ARG A 841 21.90 -34.01 -4.76
CA ARG A 841 22.73 -34.99 -5.49
C ARG A 841 24.08 -34.48 -6.06
N PRO A 842 24.98 -33.92 -5.23
CA PRO A 842 26.28 -33.42 -5.71
C PRO A 842 27.24 -34.53 -6.16
N ILE A 843 27.01 -35.79 -5.75
CA ILE A 843 27.69 -36.98 -6.26
C ILE A 843 26.80 -37.58 -7.36
N ALA A 844 27.19 -37.39 -8.62
CA ALA A 844 26.40 -37.76 -9.78
C ALA A 844 26.55 -39.25 -10.11
N VAL A 845 25.80 -40.10 -9.41
CA VAL A 845 25.73 -41.55 -9.67
C VAL A 845 24.63 -41.92 -10.67
N LEU A 846 23.74 -40.98 -10.97
CA LEU A 846 22.71 -41.05 -12.00
C LEU A 846 22.92 -39.93 -13.02
N ARG A 847 22.69 -40.22 -14.30
CA ARG A 847 22.62 -39.24 -15.38
C ARG A 847 21.23 -39.28 -16.00
N GLU A 848 20.73 -38.12 -16.36
CA GLU A 848 19.49 -38.02 -17.13
C GLU A 848 19.83 -38.08 -18.61
N VAL A 849 19.19 -39.01 -19.31
CA VAL A 849 19.27 -39.12 -20.78
C VAL A 849 17.87 -38.98 -21.36
N PRO A 850 17.73 -38.45 -22.58
CA PRO A 850 16.46 -38.49 -23.28
C PRO A 850 15.94 -39.91 -23.38
N GLY A 851 14.68 -40.09 -23.04
CA GLY A 851 13.96 -41.33 -23.18
C GLY A 851 13.89 -41.79 -24.64
N PRO A 852 13.61 -43.07 -24.88
CA PRO A 852 13.57 -43.63 -26.23
C PRO A 852 12.37 -43.17 -27.08
N GLU A 853 11.43 -42.40 -26.53
CA GLU A 853 10.27 -41.87 -27.25
C GLU A 853 10.42 -40.35 -27.48
N ASP A 854 9.97 -39.84 -28.63
CA ASP A 854 10.07 -38.43 -29.07
C ASP A 854 9.13 -37.49 -28.27
N ASP A 855 8.84 -37.81 -27.01
CA ASP A 855 8.01 -37.02 -26.08
C ASP A 855 8.83 -36.09 -25.18
N GLY A 856 10.17 -36.11 -25.31
CA GLY A 856 11.06 -35.22 -24.55
C GLY A 856 11.25 -35.62 -23.09
N GLY A 857 10.73 -36.77 -22.64
CA GLY A 857 10.91 -37.25 -21.27
C GLY A 857 12.36 -37.65 -20.97
N LEU A 858 12.90 -37.24 -19.82
CA LEU A 858 14.23 -37.66 -19.35
C LEU A 858 14.14 -38.93 -18.49
N VAL A 859 15.05 -39.88 -18.70
CA VAL A 859 15.20 -41.10 -17.90
C VAL A 859 16.52 -41.07 -17.15
N ALA A 860 16.48 -41.31 -15.84
CA ALA A 860 17.68 -41.43 -15.00
C ALA A 860 18.33 -42.81 -15.17
N LEU A 861 19.56 -42.85 -15.68
CA LEU A 861 20.36 -44.06 -15.83
C LEU A 861 21.60 -44.01 -14.91
N PRO A 862 22.04 -45.15 -14.36
CA PRO A 862 23.32 -45.24 -13.66
C PRO A 862 24.49 -44.70 -14.48
N VAL A 863 25.38 -43.97 -13.82
CA VAL A 863 26.65 -43.53 -14.39
C VAL A 863 27.68 -44.64 -14.19
N ASP A 864 28.31 -45.09 -15.26
CA ASP A 864 29.44 -46.02 -15.18
C ASP A 864 30.69 -45.29 -14.64
N ALA A 865 31.20 -45.75 -13.50
CA ALA A 865 32.36 -45.19 -12.80
C ALA A 865 32.26 -43.68 -12.48
N PRO A 866 31.31 -43.25 -11.62
CA PRO A 866 31.07 -41.85 -11.33
C PRO A 866 32.28 -41.19 -10.66
N ARG A 867 32.72 -40.07 -11.23
CA ARG A 867 33.84 -39.26 -10.73
C ARG A 867 33.63 -37.79 -11.10
N GLY A 868 34.02 -36.88 -10.21
CA GLY A 868 33.83 -35.45 -10.44
C GLY A 868 34.23 -34.59 -9.27
N THR A 869 33.89 -33.30 -9.36
CA THR A 869 34.09 -32.31 -8.29
C THR A 869 32.81 -31.54 -8.04
N PHE A 870 32.59 -31.11 -6.80
CA PHE A 870 31.48 -30.24 -6.43
C PHE A 870 31.90 -29.20 -5.39
N GLU A 871 31.17 -28.08 -5.36
CA GLU A 871 31.43 -26.96 -4.47
C GLU A 871 30.29 -26.74 -3.47
N LEU A 872 30.68 -26.43 -2.23
CA LEU A 872 29.79 -26.04 -1.13
C LEU A 872 30.17 -24.64 -0.65
N ILE A 873 29.18 -23.86 -0.20
CA ILE A 873 29.41 -22.52 0.38
C ILE A 873 28.86 -22.50 1.80
N ALA A 874 29.71 -22.23 2.79
CA ALA A 874 29.34 -22.12 4.20
C ALA A 874 29.71 -20.74 4.75
N PRO A 875 29.02 -20.20 5.75
CA PRO A 875 29.41 -18.93 6.37
C PRO A 875 30.75 -19.06 7.09
N LEU A 876 31.55 -18.00 7.06
CA LEU A 876 32.80 -17.94 7.81
C LEU A 876 32.51 -17.35 9.20
N LEU A 877 32.09 -18.21 10.14
CA LEU A 877 31.73 -17.83 11.50
C LEU A 877 32.94 -17.94 12.45
N PRO A 878 33.17 -16.96 13.36
CA PRO A 878 34.27 -16.99 14.32
C PRO A 878 34.28 -18.24 15.23
N GLU A 879 33.10 -18.79 15.51
CA GLU A 879 32.88 -19.98 16.34
C GLU A 879 32.86 -21.31 15.53
N GLY A 880 32.99 -21.27 14.21
CA GLY A 880 32.97 -22.45 13.34
C GLY A 880 34.28 -23.25 13.40
N ALA A 881 34.21 -24.51 13.84
CA ALA A 881 35.39 -25.36 14.06
C ALA A 881 35.54 -26.49 13.03
N SER A 882 34.44 -27.04 12.51
CA SER A 882 34.49 -28.12 11.50
C SER A 882 33.29 -28.11 10.56
N VAL A 883 33.48 -28.55 9.32
CA VAL A 883 32.43 -28.81 8.33
C VAL A 883 32.27 -30.30 8.11
N VAL A 884 31.06 -30.80 8.32
CA VAL A 884 30.71 -32.23 8.25
C VAL A 884 29.72 -32.47 7.11
N LEU A 885 29.96 -33.49 6.29
CA LEU A 885 29.14 -33.84 5.14
C LEU A 885 28.40 -35.16 5.40
N PHE A 886 27.12 -35.18 5.02
CA PHE A 886 26.25 -36.35 5.10
C PHE A 886 25.73 -36.70 3.71
N SER A 887 25.70 -38.00 3.41
CA SER A 887 25.13 -38.51 2.16
C SER A 887 24.49 -39.87 2.38
N SER A 888 23.37 -40.11 1.69
CA SER A 888 22.90 -41.47 1.38
C SER A 888 23.98 -42.23 0.62
N PRO A 889 23.97 -43.58 0.66
CA PRO A 889 24.92 -44.39 -0.07
C PRO A 889 25.01 -43.96 -1.54
N PRO A 890 26.22 -43.69 -2.08
CA PRO A 890 26.39 -43.23 -3.46
C PRO A 890 26.26 -44.42 -4.44
N ASP A 891 25.09 -45.06 -4.40
CA ASP A 891 24.69 -46.23 -5.15
C ASP A 891 23.28 -45.94 -5.73
N PRO A 892 23.09 -45.99 -7.06
CA PRO A 892 21.82 -45.65 -7.72
C PRO A 892 20.57 -46.30 -7.12
N ASP A 893 20.70 -47.53 -6.63
CA ASP A 893 19.57 -48.33 -6.14
C ASP A 893 19.28 -48.11 -4.63
N ARG A 894 20.09 -47.29 -3.95
CA ARG A 894 20.07 -47.13 -2.48
C ARG A 894 20.10 -45.66 -2.05
N LEU A 895 19.75 -44.75 -2.97
CA LEU A 895 19.71 -43.32 -2.70
C LEU A 895 18.59 -42.90 -1.74
N ASP A 896 17.62 -43.77 -1.51
CA ASP A 896 16.50 -43.62 -0.58
C ASP A 896 16.83 -44.09 0.85
N GLU A 897 18.00 -44.71 1.06
CA GLU A 897 18.46 -45.07 2.39
C GLU A 897 18.90 -43.84 3.21
N PRO A 898 18.79 -43.88 4.55
CA PRO A 898 19.20 -42.79 5.41
C PRO A 898 20.66 -42.38 5.20
N ALA A 899 20.90 -41.07 5.16
CA ALA A 899 22.23 -40.54 4.98
C ALA A 899 23.09 -40.72 6.24
N SER A 900 24.38 -40.93 6.00
CA SER A 900 25.40 -41.10 7.04
C SER A 900 26.54 -40.09 6.84
N GLU A 901 27.33 -39.85 7.89
CA GLU A 901 28.50 -38.98 7.78
C GLU A 901 29.53 -39.60 6.84
N ILE A 902 29.90 -38.86 5.80
CA ILE A 902 30.86 -39.31 4.77
C ILE A 902 32.17 -38.54 4.80
N PHE A 903 32.22 -37.37 5.43
CA PHE A 903 33.43 -36.55 5.53
C PHE A 903 33.33 -35.52 6.65
N SER A 904 34.46 -35.19 7.29
CA SER A 904 34.58 -34.12 8.27
C SER A 904 35.90 -33.36 8.08
N LEU A 905 35.82 -32.03 8.03
CA LEU A 905 36.94 -31.13 7.74
C LEU A 905 37.07 -30.09 8.86
N PRO A 906 38.22 -29.96 9.54
CA PRO A 906 38.46 -28.82 10.43
C PRO A 906 38.53 -27.51 9.60
N VAL A 907 37.97 -26.44 10.15
CA VAL A 907 37.89 -25.13 9.49
C VAL A 907 39.21 -24.34 9.61
N ASP A 908 40.12 -24.74 10.51
CA ASP A 908 41.43 -24.08 10.70
C ASP A 908 42.54 -24.59 9.76
#